data_AF-A0A954F0Z1-F1
#
_entry.id   AF-A0A954F0Z1-F1
#
_cell.length_a   1.000
_cell.length_b   1.000
_cell.length_c   1.000
_cell.angle_alpha   90.00
_cell.angle_beta   90.00
_cell.angle_gamma   90.00
#
_symmetry.space_group_name_H-M   'P 1'
#
loop_
_entity.id
_entity.type
_entity.pdbx_description
1 polymer ?
#
loop_
_entity_poly.entity_id
_entity_poly.type
_entity_poly.pdbx_seq_one_letter_code
_entity_poly.pdbx_strand_id
1 'polypeptide(L)'
;MVEQSGSPASTPVVQEARYEASGSFPQILDALGISLLVSTYQAGKLLVLGTFQGNLEVAFHSFEKVMGVAVRPDRIAVGARGQIFFLESTPELAPRVSPPGKFDACFLTRSSHVTGEIHGHDLAWSGNDLWVVNTLFSCLCTLDPQYSFVPRWQPPFVSNLAPEDRCHLNGLALENGKPRYVTLMAESDTPGGWRPTKATSGCVMDVASSEVVARGFAMPHSPRIARNQLFVLDSGHGRLSHVDRQTGHVNPIVELPGYTRGLSFAGNYAFVGLSKIRETSVFGGIPIAADRENLRCGIAVVDMRTGELAASFLFHSGVTELFAVEVIAGVRCPATTGPRTSEEEGAPIWFAPGPVPLNRDRDTSEESIENLVARGDGFRQQAAWDAAASCYRQALQLRPMMPEVASNLGLVLHEAGRLNEALGVYEEAVRLFPDHVLTLLRYGNLLRDAPQRVEDAKSQYTKALQIEPENAFLHANLAQLVSEEGDIDQAQTHFSRSVRLDPVPAIEIASAVMLPPIYRSMTDLMERREKLVSNLADLHKRGVTMDPTRDIVPHLFYPVYQGQNDRELHREFAKLYRAQVPDDIPNYRPRGRIRVGILSRFFCNHTIGMLNRGLVEKLDRKKFHVTVLSAAFATDETARAFQQHADNYVVIPEHVPAARQQIADLGLDILLYADIGMSAFTFSLAFTRLAPIQCVTWGHPQTTGIPTLDYFLSGEHLESAQSDDAYTESLVRLRGLQTYYSRPSIKGTRHDRDHFGLPANAHLYGCPQSLFKFHPEFDAVLAEILRRDPDGLLVLLNGKFPQWNQLLLDRWSDTMPDVLGQIRFLPRLSKDEFLSLNTLFDVALDPLHFGGGNTSFEALSLGTPVVTLPSAFLRGRITNAQYQMMGLSDCIASTPEDYVELALKLGVDRSERQGASTRILETCPVLFQNEDNILALEEFFESVVNGA
;
A
#
# COMPACT_ATOMS: atom_id res chain seq x y z
N MET A 1 40.59 -27.10 5.46
CA MET A 1 42.00 -26.69 5.67
C MET A 1 42.27 -25.45 4.84
N VAL A 2 42.34 -24.28 5.48
CA VAL A 2 43.34 -23.22 5.24
C VAL A 2 43.32 -22.37 6.53
N GLU A 3 44.37 -22.50 7.35
CA GLU A 3 44.71 -21.52 8.38
C GLU A 3 45.19 -20.23 7.72
N GLN A 4 44.87 -19.06 8.29
CA GLN A 4 45.81 -17.94 8.29
C GLN A 4 45.66 -17.11 9.57
N SER A 5 46.81 -16.97 10.20
CA SER A 5 47.22 -16.13 11.31
C SER A 5 46.79 -14.66 11.20
N GLY A 6 46.22 -14.11 12.28
CA GLY A 6 46.14 -12.68 12.54
C GLY A 6 46.60 -12.40 13.97
N SER A 7 47.72 -11.68 14.11
CA SER A 7 48.27 -11.20 15.38
C SER A 7 47.21 -10.43 16.20
N PRO A 8 47.26 -10.43 17.55
CA PRO A 8 46.36 -9.61 18.33
C PRO A 8 46.66 -8.14 18.03
N ALA A 9 45.69 -7.44 17.42
CA ALA A 9 45.76 -6.01 17.24
C ALA A 9 45.89 -5.36 18.62
N SER A 10 47.01 -4.67 18.83
CA SER A 10 47.28 -3.83 19.99
C SER A 10 46.09 -2.91 20.28
N THR A 11 45.56 -2.96 21.49
CA THR A 11 44.58 -2.00 21.99
C THR A 11 45.13 -0.59 21.77
N PRO A 12 44.44 0.31 21.04
CA PRO A 12 44.94 1.65 20.81
C PRO A 12 45.01 2.38 22.15
N VAL A 13 46.21 2.86 22.48
CA VAL A 13 46.45 3.76 23.61
C VAL A 13 45.60 5.02 23.38
N VAL A 14 44.64 5.30 24.27
CA VAL A 14 43.83 6.50 24.21
C VAL A 14 44.75 7.71 24.41
N GLN A 15 44.86 8.55 23.38
CA GLN A 15 45.62 9.79 23.44
C GLN A 15 44.67 10.89 23.91
N GLU A 16 45.01 11.57 25.01
CA GLU A 16 44.22 12.68 25.55
C GLU A 16 43.97 13.76 24.47
N ALA A 17 42.71 14.13 24.27
CA ALA A 17 42.32 15.07 23.22
C ALA A 17 42.65 16.51 23.64
N ARG A 18 43.61 17.14 22.96
CA ARG A 18 43.92 18.57 23.15
C ARG A 18 43.22 19.37 22.07
N TYR A 19 42.56 20.45 22.47
CA TYR A 19 41.81 21.33 21.57
C TYR A 19 42.03 22.80 21.93
N GLU A 20 41.70 23.68 20.98
CA GLU A 20 41.64 25.13 21.14
C GLU A 20 40.34 25.66 20.56
N ALA A 21 39.79 26.71 21.17
CA ALA A 21 38.64 27.43 20.63
C ALA A 21 38.99 28.91 20.49
N SER A 22 38.63 29.51 19.36
CA SER A 22 38.69 30.96 19.21
C SER A 22 37.80 31.66 20.25
N GLY A 23 38.19 32.84 20.73
CA GLY A 23 37.44 33.55 21.77
C GLY A 23 35.98 33.86 21.40
N SER A 24 35.68 34.02 20.11
CA SER A 24 34.32 34.23 19.59
C SER A 24 33.46 32.96 19.57
N PHE A 25 34.05 31.76 19.63
CA PHE A 25 33.30 30.50 19.50
C PHE A 25 32.25 30.30 20.60
N PRO A 26 32.59 30.33 21.92
CA PRO A 26 31.57 30.22 22.97
C PRO A 26 30.59 31.40 22.96
N GLN A 27 31.04 32.60 22.57
CA GLN A 27 30.15 33.77 22.48
C GLN A 27 29.05 33.58 21.42
N ILE A 28 29.39 32.97 20.28
CA ILE A 28 28.42 32.67 19.22
C ILE A 28 27.42 31.61 19.69
N LEU A 29 27.86 30.52 20.34
CA LEU A 29 26.96 29.50 20.87
C LEU A 29 25.99 30.10 21.91
N ASP A 30 26.52 30.90 22.82
CA ASP A 30 25.75 31.52 23.89
C ASP A 30 24.75 32.57 23.38
N ALA A 31 25.16 33.38 22.40
CA ALA A 31 24.29 34.38 21.76
C ALA A 31 23.16 33.74 20.96
N LEU A 32 23.41 32.59 20.33
CA LEU A 32 22.38 31.83 19.60
C LEU A 32 21.53 30.94 20.53
N GLY A 33 21.97 30.71 21.79
CA GLY A 33 21.30 29.83 22.73
C GLY A 33 21.32 28.37 22.27
N ILE A 34 22.46 27.90 21.74
CA ILE A 34 22.60 26.56 21.16
C ILE A 34 23.78 25.79 21.75
N SER A 35 23.78 24.49 21.48
CA SER A 35 24.90 23.58 21.67
C SER A 35 25.11 22.74 20.41
N LEU A 36 26.28 22.12 20.27
CA LEU A 36 26.63 21.30 19.12
C LEU A 36 26.89 19.85 19.54
N LEU A 37 26.38 18.92 18.74
CA LEU A 37 26.78 17.52 18.74
C LEU A 37 27.73 17.25 17.58
N VAL A 38 28.85 16.59 17.87
CA VAL A 38 29.83 16.24 16.84
C VAL A 38 30.24 14.79 16.97
N SER A 39 30.03 14.01 15.92
CA SER A 39 30.49 12.62 15.89
C SER A 39 31.92 12.52 15.40
N THR A 40 32.71 11.68 16.08
CA THR A 40 34.11 11.40 15.74
C THR A 40 34.23 9.92 15.34
N TYR A 41 34.68 9.68 14.11
CA TYR A 41 34.61 8.35 13.52
C TYR A 41 35.62 7.38 14.14
N GLN A 42 36.93 7.71 14.04
CA GLN A 42 38.00 6.86 14.54
C GLN A 42 38.12 6.87 16.06
N ALA A 43 37.84 8.02 16.69
CA ALA A 43 37.90 8.14 18.13
C ALA A 43 36.70 7.47 18.82
N GLY A 44 35.61 7.21 18.09
CA GLY A 44 34.43 6.55 18.65
C GLY A 44 33.79 7.36 19.77
N LYS A 45 33.77 8.69 19.62
CA LYS A 45 33.17 9.61 20.59
C LYS A 45 32.09 10.47 19.95
N LEU A 46 31.01 10.71 20.67
CA LEU A 46 30.09 11.82 20.46
C LEU A 46 30.53 12.97 21.38
N LEU A 47 30.93 14.07 20.76
CA LEU A 47 31.32 15.30 21.44
C LEU A 47 30.09 16.20 21.63
N VAL A 48 29.97 16.80 22.80
CA VAL A 48 28.96 17.80 23.13
C VAL A 48 29.68 19.10 23.47
N LEU A 49 29.39 20.15 22.70
CA LEU A 49 29.93 21.49 22.89
C LEU A 49 28.81 22.44 23.31
N GLY A 50 28.94 23.03 24.49
CA GLY A 50 27.95 23.95 25.04
C GLY A 50 28.59 25.13 25.77
N THR A 51 27.78 25.95 26.43
CA THR A 51 28.28 27.05 27.26
C THR A 51 27.63 27.05 28.64
N PHE A 52 28.44 27.29 29.66
CA PHE A 52 27.97 27.52 31.02
C PHE A 52 28.68 28.73 31.62
N GLN A 53 27.90 29.71 32.08
CA GLN A 53 28.40 30.99 32.62
C GLN A 53 29.40 31.70 31.68
N GLY A 54 29.18 31.61 30.37
CA GLY A 54 30.03 32.22 29.33
C GLY A 54 31.30 31.44 29.00
N ASN A 55 31.58 30.31 29.66
CA ASN A 55 32.70 29.44 29.36
C ASN A 55 32.28 28.28 28.44
N LEU A 56 33.20 27.83 27.59
CA LEU A 56 33.00 26.66 26.74
C LEU A 56 33.02 25.38 27.59
N GLU A 57 32.01 24.55 27.41
CA GLU A 57 31.88 23.24 28.02
C GLU A 57 32.01 22.15 26.96
N VAL A 58 32.82 21.13 27.26
CA VAL A 58 33.17 20.07 26.32
C VAL A 58 33.01 18.71 27.02
N ALA A 59 32.16 17.85 26.48
CA ALA A 59 31.98 16.48 26.97
C ALA A 59 32.16 15.46 25.85
N PHE A 60 32.75 14.29 26.17
CA PHE A 60 32.97 13.19 25.24
C PHE A 60 32.22 11.95 25.74
N HIS A 61 31.43 11.32 24.87
CA HIS A 61 30.70 10.09 25.19
C HIS A 61 31.06 8.97 24.23
N SER A 62 31.34 7.78 24.74
CA SER A 62 31.84 6.67 23.93
C SER A 62 30.73 5.94 23.19
N PHE A 63 30.89 5.84 21.87
CA PHE A 63 30.02 5.11 20.96
C PHE A 63 30.92 4.48 19.88
N GLU A 64 30.81 3.19 19.62
CA GLU A 64 31.71 2.53 18.67
C GLU A 64 31.43 3.02 17.23
N LYS A 65 32.43 3.64 16.57
CA LYS A 65 32.36 4.21 15.19
C LYS A 65 31.12 5.07 14.93
N VAL A 66 31.06 6.24 15.57
CA VAL A 66 29.93 7.17 15.40
C VAL A 66 29.97 7.82 14.02
N MET A 67 28.81 7.89 13.38
CA MET A 67 28.65 8.44 12.02
C MET A 67 27.54 9.50 12.03
N GLY A 68 26.37 9.23 11.45
CA GLY A 68 25.26 10.18 11.41
C GLY A 68 24.66 10.45 12.79
N VAL A 69 24.19 11.68 12.99
CA VAL A 69 23.48 12.13 14.20
C VAL A 69 22.24 12.89 13.74
N ALA A 70 21.11 12.72 14.42
CA ALA A 70 19.90 13.50 14.16
C ALA A 70 19.28 13.99 15.46
N VAL A 71 18.89 15.26 15.49
CA VAL A 71 18.38 15.94 16.67
C VAL A 71 16.89 16.28 16.50
N ARG A 72 16.11 16.03 17.54
CA ARG A 72 14.78 16.58 17.79
C ARG A 72 14.73 17.14 19.22
N PRO A 73 13.75 18.00 19.56
CA PRO A 73 13.63 18.56 20.91
C PRO A 73 13.53 17.50 22.03
N ASP A 74 12.91 16.37 21.73
CA ASP A 74 12.61 15.29 22.66
C ASP A 74 13.60 14.12 22.63
N ARG A 75 14.42 14.01 21.57
CA ARG A 75 15.29 12.83 21.35
C ARG A 75 16.46 13.13 20.42
N ILE A 76 17.58 12.45 20.66
CA ILE A 76 18.74 12.41 19.75
C ILE A 76 18.93 10.98 19.26
N ALA A 77 19.12 10.81 17.95
CA ALA A 77 19.54 9.55 17.34
C ALA A 77 21.02 9.59 16.98
N VAL A 78 21.75 8.53 17.33
CA VAL A 78 23.20 8.41 17.11
C VAL A 78 23.47 7.11 16.35
N GLY A 79 23.88 7.24 15.08
CA GLY A 79 24.29 6.12 14.25
C GLY A 79 25.69 5.64 14.63
N ALA A 80 25.80 4.38 14.99
CA ALA A 80 27.03 3.76 15.45
C ALA A 80 27.21 2.39 14.77
N ARG A 81 28.31 1.71 15.09
CA ARG A 81 28.63 0.38 14.57
C ARG A 81 27.50 -0.62 14.86
N GLY A 82 26.86 -1.13 13.82
CA GLY A 82 25.82 -2.16 13.94
C GLY A 82 24.47 -1.71 14.52
N GLN A 83 24.36 -0.48 15.02
CA GLN A 83 23.22 -0.02 15.81
C GLN A 83 22.96 1.49 15.67
N ILE A 84 21.72 1.90 15.91
CA ILE A 84 21.35 3.30 16.11
C ILE A 84 20.85 3.46 17.55
N PHE A 85 21.52 4.31 18.33
CA PHE A 85 21.17 4.60 19.72
C PHE A 85 20.21 5.77 19.81
N PHE A 86 19.27 5.70 20.76
CA PHE A 86 18.32 6.77 21.05
C PHE A 86 18.56 7.32 22.45
N LEU A 87 18.89 8.61 22.50
CA LEU A 87 19.03 9.36 23.74
C LEU A 87 17.74 10.15 23.96
N GLU A 88 17.00 9.80 25.00
CA GLU A 88 15.70 10.41 25.33
C GLU A 88 15.89 11.61 26.25
N SER A 89 15.14 12.68 25.98
CA SER A 89 15.09 13.85 26.86
C SER A 89 14.50 13.49 28.23
N THR A 90 15.21 13.85 29.30
CA THR A 90 14.78 13.70 30.69
C THR A 90 14.97 15.04 31.42
N PRO A 91 14.18 16.08 31.08
CA PRO A 91 14.42 17.46 31.50
C PRO A 91 14.42 17.63 33.02
N GLU A 92 13.63 16.84 33.74
CA GLU A 92 13.55 16.86 35.22
C GLU A 92 14.89 16.56 35.91
N LEU A 93 15.79 15.84 35.24
CA LEU A 93 17.11 15.53 35.78
C LEU A 93 18.11 16.65 35.55
N ALA A 94 17.96 17.47 34.50
CA ALA A 94 18.98 18.44 34.10
C ALA A 94 19.43 19.36 35.26
N PRO A 95 18.53 19.93 36.09
CA PRO A 95 18.95 20.77 37.22
C PRO A 95 19.67 20.00 38.34
N ARG A 96 19.51 18.68 38.39
CA ARG A 96 20.01 17.78 39.44
C ARG A 96 21.29 17.06 39.06
N VAL A 97 21.65 17.02 37.78
CA VAL A 97 22.91 16.42 37.32
C VAL A 97 24.06 17.24 37.91
N SER A 98 25.00 16.56 38.58
CA SER A 98 26.13 17.23 39.21
C SER A 98 27.08 17.84 38.16
N PRO A 99 27.55 19.09 38.36
CA PRO A 99 27.17 20.01 39.42
C PRO A 99 25.75 20.59 39.21
N PRO A 100 24.88 20.61 40.24
CA PRO A 100 23.50 21.07 40.11
C PRO A 100 23.39 22.47 39.51
N GLY A 101 22.42 22.66 38.61
CA GLY A 101 22.18 23.93 37.91
C GLY A 101 23.11 24.22 36.72
N LYS A 102 24.06 23.33 36.40
CA LYS A 102 24.91 23.46 35.19
C LYS A 102 24.15 23.20 33.89
N PHE A 103 23.33 22.16 33.88
CA PHE A 103 22.73 21.64 32.65
C PHE A 103 21.28 22.12 32.50
N ASP A 104 20.93 22.61 31.31
CA ASP A 104 19.58 23.07 30.95
C ASP A 104 18.77 22.04 30.15
N ALA A 105 19.41 20.96 29.70
CA ALA A 105 18.77 19.77 29.16
C ALA A 105 19.52 18.50 29.59
N CYS A 106 18.87 17.34 29.50
CA CYS A 106 19.47 16.06 29.81
C CYS A 106 18.96 15.00 28.83
N PHE A 107 19.86 14.37 28.06
CA PHE A 107 19.53 13.33 27.08
C PHE A 107 20.26 12.03 27.42
N LEU A 108 19.52 10.99 27.79
CA LEU A 108 20.10 9.74 28.28
C LEU A 108 19.88 8.62 27.28
N THR A 109 20.92 7.83 26.97
CA THR A 109 20.77 6.64 26.11
C THR A 109 19.79 5.66 26.77
N ARG A 110 18.64 5.39 26.15
CA ARG A 110 17.60 4.49 26.70
C ARG A 110 17.34 3.25 25.87
N SER A 111 17.51 3.35 24.56
CA SER A 111 17.25 2.25 23.64
C SER A 111 18.21 2.27 22.45
N SER A 112 18.24 1.17 21.71
CA SER A 112 18.97 1.07 20.46
C SER A 112 18.24 0.16 19.49
N HIS A 113 18.35 0.45 18.19
CA HIS A 113 17.90 -0.42 17.11
C HIS A 113 19.10 -1.14 16.49
N VAL A 114 19.00 -2.46 16.29
CA VAL A 114 20.07 -3.25 15.67
C VAL A 114 19.89 -3.24 14.15
N THR A 115 20.79 -2.56 13.44
CA THR A 115 20.74 -2.41 11.99
C THR A 115 21.72 -3.34 11.25
N GLY A 116 22.70 -3.91 11.94
CA GLY A 116 23.90 -4.40 11.27
C GLY A 116 24.73 -3.24 10.68
N GLU A 117 25.79 -3.57 9.95
CA GLU A 117 26.80 -2.59 9.48
C GLU A 117 26.34 -1.80 8.24
N ILE A 118 25.16 -1.18 8.29
CA ILE A 118 24.59 -0.42 7.17
C ILE A 118 25.36 0.85 6.82
N HIS A 119 26.33 1.23 7.66
CA HIS A 119 27.10 2.46 7.56
C HIS A 119 26.18 3.69 7.46
N GLY A 120 25.40 3.97 8.51
CA GLY A 120 24.46 5.10 8.58
C GLY A 120 25.16 6.46 8.54
N HIS A 121 25.47 6.96 7.34
CA HIS A 121 26.32 8.14 7.15
C HIS A 121 25.63 9.46 7.54
N ASP A 122 24.34 9.59 7.27
CA ASP A 122 23.56 10.77 7.63
C ASP A 122 22.20 10.31 8.14
N LEU A 123 21.65 11.06 9.09
CA LEU A 123 20.39 10.77 9.76
C LEU A 123 19.53 12.02 9.74
N ALA A 124 18.23 11.87 9.52
CA ALA A 124 17.31 13.00 9.63
C ALA A 124 15.91 12.56 10.07
N TRP A 125 15.24 13.40 10.86
CA TRP A 125 13.87 13.15 11.28
C TRP A 125 12.88 13.75 10.28
N SER A 126 11.99 12.92 9.74
CA SER A 126 10.86 13.34 8.89
C SER A 126 9.56 12.97 9.61
N GLY A 127 8.96 13.94 10.31
CA GLY A 127 7.89 13.63 11.27
C GLY A 127 8.41 12.74 12.40
N ASN A 128 7.78 11.59 12.62
CA ASN A 128 8.19 10.61 13.64
C ASN A 128 9.17 9.54 13.13
N ASP A 129 9.41 9.48 11.82
CA ASP A 129 10.30 8.48 11.24
C ASP A 129 11.74 8.99 11.19
N LEU A 130 12.68 8.15 11.63
CA LEU A 130 14.11 8.37 11.42
C LEU A 130 14.50 7.85 10.04
N TRP A 131 14.91 8.75 9.17
CA TRP A 131 15.48 8.42 7.87
C TRP A 131 16.99 8.28 8.00
N VAL A 132 17.51 7.22 7.40
CA VAL A 132 18.91 6.81 7.47
C VAL A 132 19.46 6.71 6.06
N VAL A 133 20.62 7.33 5.83
CA VAL A 133 21.42 7.07 4.63
C VAL A 133 22.17 5.76 4.83
N ASN A 134 21.68 4.69 4.22
CA ASN A 134 22.32 3.38 4.20
C ASN A 134 23.32 3.32 3.04
N THR A 135 24.56 3.70 3.33
CA THR A 135 25.63 3.75 2.34
C THR A 135 26.00 2.38 1.83
N LEU A 136 26.04 1.37 2.70
CA LEU A 136 26.41 0.01 2.31
C LEU A 136 25.48 -0.56 1.25
N PHE A 137 24.17 -0.30 1.36
CA PHE A 137 23.16 -0.74 0.39
C PHE A 137 22.78 0.33 -0.65
N SER A 138 23.44 1.50 -0.62
CA SER A 138 23.18 2.61 -1.56
C SER A 138 21.71 3.06 -1.59
N CYS A 139 21.06 3.17 -0.43
CA CYS A 139 19.65 3.54 -0.32
C CYS A 139 19.35 4.44 0.88
N LEU A 140 18.21 5.14 0.84
CA LEU A 140 17.58 5.72 2.01
C LEU A 140 16.65 4.68 2.64
N CYS A 141 16.70 4.53 3.96
CA CYS A 141 15.85 3.59 4.69
C CYS A 141 15.28 4.19 5.98
N THR A 142 14.27 3.52 6.54
CA THR A 142 13.75 3.77 7.89
C THR A 142 13.95 2.53 8.77
N LEU A 143 13.76 2.68 10.08
CA LEU A 143 13.87 1.57 11.03
C LEU A 143 12.54 0.85 11.20
N ASP A 144 12.60 -0.44 11.54
CA ASP A 144 11.44 -1.29 11.74
C ASP A 144 11.77 -2.40 12.75
N PRO A 145 10.89 -2.75 13.70
CA PRO A 145 11.20 -3.74 14.74
C PRO A 145 11.45 -5.17 14.23
N GLN A 146 10.98 -5.53 13.03
CA GLN A 146 11.15 -6.87 12.45
C GLN A 146 12.33 -6.97 11.47
N TYR A 147 12.82 -5.84 10.97
CA TYR A 147 13.89 -5.78 9.98
C TYR A 147 15.09 -4.98 10.48
N SER A 148 16.29 -5.28 9.97
CA SER A 148 17.46 -4.44 10.24
C SER A 148 17.24 -2.99 9.79
N PHE A 149 16.54 -2.81 8.67
CA PHE A 149 16.08 -1.54 8.11
C PHE A 149 15.06 -1.82 6.99
N VAL A 150 14.27 -0.82 6.61
CA VAL A 150 13.33 -0.87 5.49
C VAL A 150 13.72 0.17 4.44
N PRO A 151 14.22 -0.24 3.25
CA PRO A 151 14.51 0.68 2.15
C PRO A 151 13.26 1.47 1.74
N ARG A 152 13.42 2.79 1.57
CA ARG A 152 12.35 3.71 1.14
C ARG A 152 12.63 4.35 -0.21
N TRP A 153 13.90 4.48 -0.57
CA TRP A 153 14.32 5.03 -1.86
C TRP A 153 15.74 4.56 -2.19
N GLN A 154 16.05 4.37 -3.47
CA GLN A 154 17.41 4.18 -3.97
C GLN A 154 17.58 4.93 -5.29
N PRO A 155 18.80 5.32 -5.68
CA PRO A 155 19.04 5.92 -6.99
C PRO A 155 18.61 4.96 -8.11
N PRO A 156 18.00 5.46 -9.21
CA PRO A 156 17.38 4.63 -10.23
C PRO A 156 18.40 3.76 -10.99
N PHE A 157 19.67 4.14 -11.02
CA PHE A 157 20.73 3.35 -11.63
C PHE A 157 21.23 2.20 -10.73
N VAL A 158 20.87 2.18 -9.44
CA VAL A 158 21.22 1.06 -8.55
C VAL A 158 20.25 -0.08 -8.84
N SER A 159 20.74 -1.18 -9.42
CA SER A 159 19.90 -2.28 -9.89
C SER A 159 19.45 -3.24 -8.80
N ASN A 160 20.21 -3.33 -7.69
CA ASN A 160 19.94 -4.25 -6.60
C ASN A 160 20.40 -3.71 -5.24
N LEU A 161 19.63 -4.01 -4.19
CA LEU A 161 19.99 -3.73 -2.81
C LEU A 161 20.96 -4.79 -2.30
N ALA A 162 22.25 -4.53 -2.50
CA ALA A 162 23.34 -5.40 -2.06
C ALA A 162 24.33 -4.62 -1.19
N PRO A 163 24.99 -5.29 -0.22
CA PRO A 163 25.95 -4.64 0.69
C PRO A 163 27.30 -4.36 0.00
N GLU A 164 27.29 -3.51 -1.02
CA GLU A 164 28.37 -3.37 -1.99
C GLU A 164 28.87 -1.92 -2.15
N ASP A 165 28.21 -0.94 -1.51
CA ASP A 165 28.58 0.49 -1.57
C ASP A 165 28.84 0.95 -3.02
N ARG A 166 27.83 0.82 -3.88
CA ARG A 166 27.98 0.97 -5.34
C ARG A 166 28.23 2.41 -5.78
N CYS A 167 27.59 3.37 -5.11
CA CYS A 167 27.63 4.80 -5.45
C CYS A 167 28.08 5.71 -4.30
N HIS A 168 28.23 5.16 -3.09
CA HIS A 168 28.53 5.92 -1.88
C HIS A 168 27.55 7.07 -1.60
N LEU A 169 26.26 6.71 -1.52
CA LEU A 169 25.22 7.58 -1.00
C LEU A 169 25.57 7.95 0.46
N ASN A 170 25.75 9.23 0.77
CA ASN A 170 26.40 9.63 2.03
C ASN A 170 25.77 10.82 2.77
N GLY A 171 24.80 11.52 2.17
CA GLY A 171 24.21 12.71 2.79
C GLY A 171 22.75 12.87 2.41
N LEU A 172 21.99 13.54 3.29
CA LEU A 172 20.55 13.76 3.16
C LEU A 172 20.16 15.19 3.57
N ALA A 173 19.39 15.86 2.72
CA ALA A 173 18.74 17.13 3.03
C ALA A 173 17.23 16.95 3.05
N LEU A 174 16.58 17.53 4.05
CA LEU A 174 15.12 17.65 4.10
C LEU A 174 14.67 19.00 3.55
N GLU A 175 13.53 19.01 2.83
CA GLU A 175 12.79 20.21 2.46
C GLU A 175 11.34 20.02 2.92
N ASN A 176 10.79 20.98 3.66
CA ASN A 176 9.44 20.88 4.25
C ASN A 176 9.23 19.58 5.06
N GLY A 177 10.26 19.17 5.80
CA GLY A 177 10.23 17.97 6.64
C GLY A 177 10.30 16.64 5.89
N LYS A 178 10.55 16.62 4.57
CA LYS A 178 10.63 15.40 3.76
C LYS A 178 12.00 15.25 3.09
N PRO A 179 12.50 14.01 2.87
CA PRO A 179 13.71 13.76 2.08
C PRO A 179 13.64 14.42 0.70
N ARG A 180 14.61 15.28 0.39
CA ARG A 180 14.60 16.07 -0.85
C ARG A 180 15.86 15.91 -1.67
N TYR A 181 17.03 16.04 -1.07
CA TYR A 181 18.30 15.93 -1.79
C TYR A 181 19.26 14.97 -1.10
N VAL A 182 20.05 14.28 -1.91
CA VAL A 182 21.10 13.38 -1.42
C VAL A 182 22.41 13.64 -2.15
N THR A 183 23.53 13.33 -1.49
CA THR A 183 24.86 13.34 -2.10
C THR A 183 25.37 11.93 -2.37
N LEU A 184 26.00 11.76 -3.54
CA LEU A 184 26.63 10.51 -3.97
C LEU A 184 28.04 10.81 -4.47
N MET A 185 28.95 9.84 -4.35
CA MET A 185 30.32 10.02 -4.88
C MET A 185 30.44 9.68 -6.36
N ALA A 186 29.54 8.87 -6.91
CA ALA A 186 29.44 8.62 -8.36
C ALA A 186 28.06 8.06 -8.74
N GLU A 187 27.61 8.30 -9.96
CA GLU A 187 26.49 7.58 -10.60
C GLU A 187 26.96 6.17 -11.04
N SER A 188 27.10 5.26 -10.07
CA SER A 188 27.68 3.92 -10.29
C SER A 188 26.81 2.81 -9.71
N ASP A 189 26.69 1.71 -10.46
CA ASP A 189 26.03 0.46 -10.06
C ASP A 189 27.02 -0.71 -9.87
N THR A 190 28.32 -0.43 -9.86
CA THR A 190 29.35 -1.46 -9.62
C THR A 190 29.79 -1.43 -8.15
N PRO A 191 30.06 -2.57 -7.49
CA PRO A 191 30.61 -2.61 -6.14
C PRO A 191 31.82 -1.69 -5.98
N GLY A 192 31.73 -0.68 -5.10
CA GLY A 192 32.77 0.33 -4.91
C GLY A 192 33.14 1.16 -6.15
N GLY A 193 32.28 1.23 -7.17
CA GLY A 193 32.59 1.84 -8.48
C GLY A 193 32.81 3.35 -8.45
N TRP A 194 32.52 4.01 -7.33
CA TRP A 194 32.87 5.42 -7.08
C TRP A 194 34.36 5.66 -6.82
N ARG A 195 35.11 4.66 -6.34
CA ARG A 195 36.50 4.83 -5.87
C ARG A 195 37.48 5.37 -6.94
N PRO A 196 37.43 4.95 -8.21
CA PRO A 196 38.34 5.43 -9.25
C PRO A 196 38.04 6.88 -9.68
N THR A 197 36.80 7.33 -9.55
CA THR A 197 36.33 8.62 -10.11
C THR A 197 35.99 9.67 -9.04
N LYS A 198 36.13 9.33 -7.76
CA LYS A 198 35.81 10.14 -6.57
C LYS A 198 36.26 11.61 -6.57
N ALA A 199 37.27 11.97 -7.35
CA ALA A 199 37.76 13.34 -7.45
C ALA A 199 36.88 14.25 -8.31
N THR A 200 36.01 13.69 -9.17
CA THR A 200 35.24 14.48 -10.17
C THR A 200 33.82 14.00 -10.42
N SER A 201 33.44 12.78 -10.04
CA SER A 201 32.14 12.18 -10.40
C SER A 201 31.02 12.42 -9.39
N GLY A 202 31.31 13.12 -8.28
CA GLY A 202 30.32 13.37 -7.23
C GLY A 202 29.15 14.20 -7.73
N CYS A 203 27.96 13.91 -7.20
CA CYS A 203 26.74 14.59 -7.60
C CYS A 203 25.75 14.77 -6.45
N VAL A 204 24.78 15.66 -6.69
CA VAL A 204 23.63 15.90 -5.81
C VAL A 204 22.39 15.50 -6.58
N MET A 205 21.57 14.63 -6.01
CA MET A 205 20.37 14.09 -6.65
C MET A 205 19.12 14.52 -5.88
N ASP A 206 18.07 14.86 -6.62
CA ASP A 206 16.73 15.07 -6.12
C ASP A 206 16.05 13.72 -5.86
N VAL A 207 15.59 13.50 -4.64
CA VAL A 207 14.97 12.22 -4.24
C VAL A 207 13.61 12.01 -4.90
N ALA A 208 12.82 13.09 -5.08
CA ALA A 208 11.46 12.96 -5.58
C ALA A 208 11.43 12.72 -7.09
N SER A 209 12.26 13.43 -7.86
CA SER A 209 12.37 13.22 -9.32
C SER A 209 13.40 12.16 -9.70
N SER A 210 14.32 11.81 -8.79
CA SER A 210 15.49 10.96 -9.06
C SER A 210 16.45 11.53 -10.10
N GLU A 211 16.39 12.84 -10.33
CA GLU A 211 17.26 13.55 -11.26
C GLU A 211 18.46 14.17 -10.56
N VAL A 212 19.60 14.18 -11.25
CA VAL A 212 20.80 14.85 -10.74
C VAL A 212 20.71 16.35 -10.96
N VAL A 213 20.79 17.09 -9.87
CA VAL A 213 20.71 18.56 -9.82
C VAL A 213 22.05 19.20 -10.13
N ALA A 214 23.15 18.63 -9.63
CA ALA A 214 24.50 19.16 -9.86
C ALA A 214 25.54 18.03 -9.88
N ARG A 215 26.62 18.22 -10.65
CA ARG A 215 27.71 17.25 -10.87
C ARG A 215 29.06 17.94 -10.71
N GLY A 216 30.13 17.14 -10.72
CA GLY A 216 31.50 17.66 -10.75
C GLY A 216 32.10 17.87 -9.37
N PHE A 217 31.44 17.40 -8.31
CA PHE A 217 31.96 17.49 -6.96
C PHE A 217 33.10 16.49 -6.74
N ALA A 218 34.07 16.89 -5.93
CA ALA A 218 35.05 15.97 -5.36
C ALA A 218 34.51 15.48 -4.02
N MET A 219 33.97 14.25 -3.98
CA MET A 219 33.42 13.62 -2.76
C MET A 219 32.43 14.52 -1.98
N PRO A 220 31.22 14.81 -2.51
CA PRO A 220 30.27 15.72 -1.86
C PRO A 220 29.63 15.12 -0.60
N HIS A 221 29.39 15.95 0.43
CA HIS A 221 28.79 15.55 1.71
C HIS A 221 27.76 16.55 2.24
N SER A 222 26.95 16.06 3.18
CA SER A 222 26.09 16.86 4.08
C SER A 222 25.27 17.94 3.36
N PRO A 223 24.44 17.58 2.36
CA PRO A 223 23.56 18.53 1.74
C PRO A 223 22.57 19.04 2.79
N ARG A 224 22.29 20.34 2.79
CA ARG A 224 21.34 20.96 3.72
C ARG A 224 20.53 22.03 2.98
N ILE A 225 19.24 22.09 3.29
CA ILE A 225 18.39 23.23 2.91
C ILE A 225 18.42 24.23 4.04
N ALA A 226 18.89 25.44 3.76
CA ALA A 226 18.83 26.57 4.67
C ALA A 226 18.48 27.82 3.88
N ARG A 227 17.66 28.72 4.44
CA ARG A 227 17.26 29.97 3.76
C ARG A 227 16.71 29.74 2.33
N ASN A 228 15.97 28.64 2.15
CA ASN A 228 15.41 28.20 0.86
C ASN A 228 16.46 27.93 -0.26
N GLN A 229 17.71 27.69 0.14
CA GLN A 229 18.84 27.42 -0.74
C GLN A 229 19.47 26.06 -0.40
N LEU A 230 20.08 25.44 -1.41
CA LEU A 230 20.76 24.15 -1.28
C LEU A 230 22.25 24.37 -1.06
N PHE A 231 22.74 23.99 0.11
CA PHE A 231 24.15 24.02 0.48
C PHE A 231 24.72 22.61 0.49
N VAL A 232 25.95 22.46 0.01
CA VAL A 232 26.65 21.18 -0.10
C VAL A 232 28.12 21.38 0.23
N LEU A 233 28.73 20.41 0.91
CA LEU A 233 30.16 20.37 1.14
C LEU A 233 30.85 19.68 -0.04
N ASP A 234 31.71 20.39 -0.75
CA ASP A 234 32.60 19.82 -1.78
C ASP A 234 33.92 19.40 -1.11
N SER A 235 33.86 18.27 -0.41
CA SER A 235 34.82 17.89 0.62
C SER A 235 36.23 17.62 0.11
N GLY A 236 36.36 17.12 -1.11
CA GLY A 236 37.64 16.91 -1.78
C GLY A 236 38.34 18.21 -2.16
N HIS A 237 37.65 19.36 -2.11
CA HIS A 237 38.22 20.69 -2.20
C HIS A 237 38.22 21.46 -0.87
N GLY A 238 37.61 20.90 0.19
CA GLY A 238 37.45 21.57 1.49
C GLY A 238 36.51 22.78 1.43
N ARG A 239 35.48 22.75 0.57
CA ARG A 239 34.62 23.92 0.31
C ARG A 239 33.22 23.75 0.87
N LEU A 240 32.68 24.82 1.44
CA LEU A 240 31.24 25.01 1.56
C LEU A 240 30.75 25.72 0.29
N SER A 241 29.75 25.14 -0.38
CA SER A 241 29.22 25.66 -1.65
C SER A 241 27.71 25.79 -1.64
N HIS A 242 27.20 26.73 -2.43
CA HIS A 242 25.79 26.86 -2.78
C HIS A 242 25.52 26.28 -4.17
N VAL A 243 24.47 25.48 -4.31
CA VAL A 243 24.03 24.91 -5.58
C VAL A 243 22.81 25.66 -6.09
N ASP A 244 22.93 26.28 -7.26
CA ASP A 244 21.78 26.79 -7.99
C ASP A 244 20.97 25.60 -8.53
N ARG A 245 19.75 25.45 -8.00
CA ARG A 245 18.86 24.32 -8.29
C ARG A 245 18.35 24.31 -9.74
N GLN A 246 18.33 25.46 -10.41
CA GLN A 246 17.82 25.57 -11.78
C GLN A 246 18.91 25.28 -12.81
N THR A 247 20.11 25.82 -12.57
CA THR A 247 21.23 25.72 -13.53
C THR A 247 22.17 24.56 -13.22
N GLY A 248 22.12 24.02 -12.01
CA GLY A 248 23.07 23.04 -11.49
C GLY A 248 24.46 23.61 -11.19
N HIS A 249 24.63 24.93 -11.29
CA HIS A 249 25.91 25.59 -11.07
C HIS A 249 26.30 25.58 -9.59
N VAL A 250 27.54 25.18 -9.31
CA VAL A 250 28.11 25.12 -7.96
C VAL A 250 28.92 26.39 -7.70
N ASN A 251 28.52 27.15 -6.69
CA ASN A 251 29.16 28.40 -6.31
C ASN A 251 29.89 28.22 -4.97
N PRO A 252 31.24 28.16 -4.94
CA PRO A 252 32.00 28.13 -3.70
C PRO A 252 31.73 29.37 -2.85
N ILE A 253 31.52 29.18 -1.55
CA ILE A 253 31.34 30.26 -0.58
C ILE A 253 32.66 30.51 0.13
N VAL A 254 33.27 29.45 0.65
CA VAL A 254 34.53 29.52 1.40
C VAL A 254 35.31 28.22 1.27
N GLU A 255 36.64 28.35 1.20
CA GLU A 255 37.60 27.26 1.33
C GLU A 255 38.05 27.15 2.78
N LEU A 256 38.00 25.94 3.33
CA LEU A 256 38.33 25.64 4.71
C LEU A 256 39.52 24.69 4.76
N PRO A 257 40.41 24.82 5.77
CA PRO A 257 41.64 24.05 5.84
C PRO A 257 41.39 22.64 6.39
N GLY A 258 40.54 21.85 5.72
CA GLY A 258 40.20 20.49 6.15
C GLY A 258 39.20 19.82 5.22
N TYR A 259 39.17 18.49 5.23
CA TYR A 259 38.14 17.72 4.52
C TYR A 259 36.80 17.94 5.20
N THR A 260 35.89 18.66 4.53
CA THR A 260 34.66 19.14 5.14
C THR A 260 33.63 18.04 5.27
N ARG A 261 33.05 17.85 6.46
CA ARG A 261 32.00 16.85 6.71
C ARG A 261 31.17 17.23 7.93
N GLY A 262 29.85 17.08 7.85
CA GLY A 262 28.93 17.59 8.84
C GLY A 262 28.67 19.09 8.61
N LEU A 263 27.39 19.43 8.44
CA LEU A 263 26.94 20.79 8.17
C LEU A 263 25.64 21.04 8.90
N SER A 264 25.59 22.09 9.70
CA SER A 264 24.36 22.58 10.32
C SER A 264 24.35 24.10 10.39
N PHE A 265 23.17 24.68 10.59
CA PHE A 265 22.96 26.13 10.55
C PHE A 265 22.25 26.61 11.80
N ALA A 266 22.69 27.75 12.34
CA ALA A 266 21.94 28.48 13.36
C ALA A 266 22.13 29.99 13.18
N GLY A 267 21.01 30.71 13.13
CA GLY A 267 21.00 32.15 12.82
C GLY A 267 21.71 32.46 11.49
N ASN A 268 22.73 33.30 11.56
CA ASN A 268 23.52 33.71 10.39
C ASN A 268 24.75 32.84 10.12
N TYR A 269 24.97 31.77 10.91
CA TYR A 269 26.19 30.99 10.85
C TYR A 269 25.98 29.58 10.31
N ALA A 270 26.97 29.08 9.57
CA ALA A 270 27.12 27.67 9.24
C ALA A 270 28.22 27.05 10.10
N PHE A 271 27.96 25.88 10.65
CA PHE A 271 28.89 25.08 11.42
C PHE A 271 29.35 23.91 10.55
N VAL A 272 30.63 23.93 10.16
CA VAL A 272 31.22 22.99 9.21
C VAL A 272 32.26 22.16 9.93
N GLY A 273 32.10 20.84 9.95
CA GLY A 273 33.12 19.94 10.48
C GLY A 273 34.28 19.80 9.50
N LEU A 274 35.50 19.72 10.05
CA LEU A 274 36.76 19.60 9.34
C LEU A 274 37.49 18.35 9.82
N SER A 275 38.02 17.59 8.87
CA SER A 275 38.81 16.38 9.13
C SER A 275 40.19 16.48 8.49
N LYS A 276 41.18 15.89 9.15
CA LYS A 276 42.47 15.56 8.51
C LYS A 276 42.28 14.29 7.68
N ILE A 277 43.02 14.16 6.59
CA ILE A 277 43.01 12.94 5.76
C ILE A 277 44.36 12.23 5.86
N ARG A 278 44.33 10.89 5.81
CA ARG A 278 45.51 10.05 5.68
C ARG A 278 45.56 9.50 4.26
N GLU A 279 46.75 9.41 3.69
CA GLU A 279 46.95 8.80 2.38
C GLU A 279 46.60 7.30 2.44
N THR A 280 45.46 6.95 1.85
CA THR A 280 44.87 5.61 1.83
C THR A 280 44.17 5.43 0.48
N SER A 281 43.74 4.20 0.16
CA SER A 281 43.00 3.90 -1.08
C SER A 281 41.73 4.75 -1.27
N VAL A 282 41.16 5.28 -0.17
CA VAL A 282 39.96 6.13 -0.16
C VAL A 282 40.26 7.58 -0.49
N PHE A 283 41.39 8.13 -0.05
CA PHE A 283 41.71 9.57 -0.21
C PHE A 283 42.80 9.86 -1.26
N GLY A 284 43.35 8.83 -1.92
CA GLY A 284 44.31 9.02 -3.01
C GLY A 284 43.69 9.71 -4.23
N GLY A 285 44.31 10.79 -4.71
CA GLY A 285 43.94 11.48 -5.95
C GLY A 285 42.90 12.61 -5.83
N ILE A 286 42.54 13.04 -4.62
CA ILE A 286 41.64 14.20 -4.42
C ILE A 286 42.41 15.51 -4.23
N PRO A 287 41.88 16.67 -4.67
CA PRO A 287 42.60 17.95 -4.69
C PRO A 287 43.17 18.40 -3.34
N ILE A 288 42.39 18.31 -2.27
CA ILE A 288 42.80 18.76 -0.92
C ILE A 288 43.97 17.96 -0.33
N ALA A 289 44.28 16.77 -0.87
CA ALA A 289 45.42 15.98 -0.42
C ALA A 289 46.78 16.62 -0.73
N ALA A 290 46.83 17.57 -1.69
CA ALA A 290 48.05 18.33 -1.98
C ALA A 290 48.52 19.18 -0.80
N ASP A 291 47.60 19.63 0.08
CA ASP A 291 47.90 20.48 1.23
C ASP A 291 47.79 19.73 2.58
N ARG A 292 48.06 18.42 2.57
CA ARG A 292 47.82 17.51 3.71
C ARG A 292 48.42 17.94 5.05
N GLU A 293 49.57 18.62 5.02
CA GLU A 293 50.30 19.01 6.23
C GLU A 293 49.63 20.19 6.97
N ASN A 294 48.85 21.00 6.24
CA ASN A 294 48.16 22.15 6.79
C ASN A 294 46.71 21.86 7.19
N LEU A 295 46.17 20.69 6.85
CA LEU A 295 44.81 20.32 7.21
C LEU A 295 44.61 20.30 8.74
N ARG A 296 43.46 20.81 9.15
CA ARG A 296 42.99 20.94 10.53
C ARG A 296 41.80 20.02 10.75
N CYS A 297 41.63 19.60 12.00
CA CYS A 297 40.46 18.83 12.44
C CYS A 297 39.70 19.66 13.46
N GLY A 298 38.38 19.79 13.34
CA GLY A 298 37.62 20.70 14.21
C GLY A 298 36.37 21.26 13.54
N ILE A 299 35.80 22.31 14.10
CA ILE A 299 34.62 23.00 13.57
C ILE A 299 35.04 24.38 13.09
N ALA A 300 34.69 24.71 11.86
CA ALA A 300 34.73 26.07 11.33
C ALA A 300 33.33 26.69 11.40
N VAL A 301 33.24 27.91 11.91
CA VAL A 301 31.99 28.69 11.94
C VAL A 301 32.10 29.77 10.86
N VAL A 302 31.25 29.68 9.84
CA VAL A 302 31.26 30.61 8.70
C VAL A 302 30.10 31.59 8.87
N ASP A 303 30.38 32.90 8.81
CA ASP A 303 29.32 33.90 8.75
C ASP A 303 28.76 33.94 7.34
N MET A 304 27.51 33.52 7.18
CA MET A 304 26.90 33.37 5.87
C MET A 304 26.52 34.71 5.21
N ARG A 305 26.69 35.83 5.91
CA ARG A 305 26.51 37.17 5.33
C ARG A 305 27.75 37.62 4.56
N THR A 306 28.94 37.23 5.04
CA THR A 306 30.23 37.64 4.45
C THR A 306 30.92 36.52 3.70
N GLY A 307 30.62 35.26 4.02
CA GLY A 307 31.35 34.08 3.54
C GLY A 307 32.68 33.86 4.26
N GLU A 308 32.94 34.57 5.36
CA GLU A 308 34.23 34.51 6.08
C GLU A 308 34.16 33.62 7.33
N LEU A 309 35.33 33.14 7.77
CA LEU A 309 35.48 32.38 9.02
C LEU A 309 35.29 33.32 10.23
N ALA A 310 34.24 33.09 11.01
CA ALA A 310 33.89 33.89 12.20
C ALA A 310 34.46 33.33 13.51
N ALA A 311 34.59 32.00 13.60
CA ALA A 311 35.13 31.31 14.77
C ALA A 311 35.60 29.89 14.41
N SER A 312 36.38 29.28 15.28
CA SER A 312 36.81 27.90 15.16
C SER A 312 36.94 27.19 16.50
N PHE A 313 36.79 25.86 16.46
CA PHE A 313 37.14 24.91 17.52
C PHE A 313 38.02 23.83 16.90
N LEU A 314 39.31 23.74 17.23
CA LEU A 314 40.27 22.89 16.54
C LEU A 314 40.94 21.88 17.48
N PHE A 315 41.14 20.66 16.99
CA PHE A 315 41.87 19.60 17.67
C PHE A 315 43.35 19.59 17.28
N HIS A 316 44.21 19.56 18.29
CA HIS A 316 45.66 19.39 18.16
C HIS A 316 46.07 17.91 18.23
N SER A 317 45.42 17.13 19.10
CA SER A 317 45.65 15.68 19.27
C SER A 317 44.37 14.93 19.64
N GLY A 318 44.39 13.59 19.55
CA GLY A 318 43.29 12.71 19.97
C GLY A 318 42.16 12.53 18.93
N VAL A 319 41.77 13.59 18.23
CA VAL A 319 40.72 13.53 17.19
C VAL A 319 41.26 14.04 15.86
N THR A 320 41.07 13.26 14.79
CA THR A 320 41.52 13.62 13.44
C THR A 320 40.44 13.52 12.36
N GLU A 321 39.28 12.93 12.69
CA GLU A 321 38.18 12.70 11.75
C GLU A 321 36.83 12.98 12.43
N LEU A 322 36.15 14.04 11.99
CA LEU A 322 34.77 14.37 12.30
C LEU A 322 33.83 13.86 11.21
N PHE A 323 32.59 13.56 11.58
CA PHE A 323 31.63 12.95 10.67
C PHE A 323 30.32 13.76 10.52
N ALA A 324 29.66 14.07 11.63
CA ALA A 324 28.45 14.89 11.66
C ALA A 324 28.65 16.08 12.61
N VAL A 325 27.96 17.18 12.32
CA VAL A 325 27.85 18.37 13.17
C VAL A 325 26.38 18.75 13.20
N GLU A 326 25.75 18.67 14.36
CA GLU A 326 24.32 18.96 14.52
C GLU A 326 24.08 19.98 15.63
N VAL A 327 23.17 20.91 15.38
CA VAL A 327 22.78 21.97 16.33
C VAL A 327 21.63 21.48 17.21
N ILE A 328 21.75 21.65 18.52
CA ILE A 328 20.63 21.58 19.45
C ILE A 328 20.15 23.00 19.73
N ALA A 329 19.02 23.37 19.14
CA ALA A 329 18.45 24.70 19.30
C ALA A 329 17.79 24.88 20.67
N GLY A 330 18.00 26.04 21.31
CA GLY A 330 17.37 26.39 22.58
C GLY A 330 17.98 25.72 23.82
N VAL A 331 19.13 25.06 23.66
CA VAL A 331 19.84 24.33 24.72
C VAL A 331 21.29 24.76 24.73
N ARG A 332 21.75 25.37 25.83
CA ARG A 332 23.13 25.90 25.95
C ARG A 332 24.10 24.86 26.47
N CYS A 333 23.70 24.03 27.43
CA CYS A 333 24.58 23.05 28.07
C CYS A 333 23.82 21.76 28.39
N PRO A 334 23.69 20.81 27.43
CA PRO A 334 23.03 19.54 27.67
C PRO A 334 23.93 18.57 28.43
N ALA A 335 23.37 17.87 29.41
CA ALA A 335 23.94 16.63 29.92
C ALA A 335 23.60 15.49 28.96
N THR A 336 24.57 14.66 28.58
CA THR A 336 24.27 13.45 27.80
C THR A 336 25.01 12.24 28.35
N THR A 337 24.60 11.03 27.97
CA THR A 337 25.32 9.79 28.31
C THR A 337 25.42 8.84 27.13
N GLY A 338 26.59 8.22 26.97
CA GLY A 338 26.77 7.09 26.04
C GLY A 338 26.17 5.79 26.58
N PRO A 339 26.10 4.74 25.74
CA PRO A 339 25.62 3.41 26.13
C PRO A 339 26.52 2.68 27.14
N ARG A 340 27.77 3.13 27.31
CA ARG A 340 28.72 2.60 28.28
C ARG A 340 29.43 3.76 28.96
N THR A 341 29.44 3.78 30.29
CA THR A 341 30.23 4.76 31.05
C THR A 341 31.70 4.34 31.08
N SER A 342 32.57 5.17 30.51
CA SER A 342 34.03 5.08 30.69
C SER A 342 34.49 5.97 31.86
N GLU A 343 35.72 5.77 32.35
CA GLU A 343 36.30 6.60 33.43
C GLU A 343 36.37 8.10 33.05
N GLU A 344 36.37 8.42 31.74
CA GLU A 344 36.38 9.78 31.19
C GLU A 344 35.00 10.45 31.15
N GLU A 345 33.90 9.70 31.26
CA GLU A 345 32.51 10.15 31.03
C GLU A 345 31.78 10.67 32.28
N GLY A 346 32.49 10.73 33.41
CA GLY A 346 31.91 11.11 34.70
C GLY A 346 31.05 10.01 35.33
N ALA A 347 30.39 10.33 36.44
CA ALA A 347 29.54 9.37 37.14
C ALA A 347 28.31 9.00 36.28
N PRO A 348 27.91 7.72 36.24
CA PRO A 348 26.71 7.31 35.51
C PRO A 348 25.46 8.05 36.01
N ILE A 349 24.69 8.60 35.08
CA ILE A 349 23.39 9.22 35.37
C ILE A 349 22.33 8.13 35.35
N TRP A 350 21.89 7.71 36.52
CA TRP A 350 20.80 6.76 36.68
C TRP A 350 19.48 7.49 36.91
N PHE A 351 18.45 7.05 36.21
CA PHE A 351 17.07 7.32 36.58
C PHE A 351 16.45 5.99 37.00
N ALA A 352 16.38 5.76 38.30
CA ALA A 352 15.74 4.61 38.89
C ALA A 352 14.44 5.07 39.58
N PRO A 353 13.26 4.72 39.06
CA PRO A 353 12.04 4.87 39.85
C PRO A 353 12.14 3.98 41.11
N GLY A 354 11.46 4.36 42.19
CA GLY A 354 11.54 3.64 43.47
C GLY A 354 11.16 2.15 43.37
N PRO A 355 11.66 1.30 44.29
CA PRO A 355 11.38 -0.13 44.27
C PRO A 355 9.88 -0.41 44.43
N VAL A 356 9.34 -1.28 43.57
CA VAL A 356 7.92 -1.63 43.57
C VAL A 356 7.70 -2.88 44.44
N PRO A 357 6.86 -2.83 45.50
CA PRO A 357 6.59 -4.00 46.37
C PRO A 357 5.87 -5.13 45.62
N LEU A 358 6.22 -6.38 45.96
CA LEU A 358 5.77 -7.61 45.30
C LEU A 358 4.38 -8.13 45.73
N ASN A 359 3.57 -7.38 46.49
CA ASN A 359 2.26 -7.89 46.94
C ASN A 359 1.18 -6.81 47.09
N ARG A 360 0.06 -7.10 46.40
CA ARG A 360 -1.33 -6.59 46.52
C ARG A 360 -1.69 -5.18 46.01
N ASP A 361 -2.77 -5.22 45.21
CA ASP A 361 -3.83 -4.24 45.00
C ASP A 361 -3.41 -2.85 44.53
N ARG A 362 -3.32 -2.69 43.21
CA ARG A 362 -3.18 -1.38 42.55
C ARG A 362 -4.55 -0.84 42.18
N ASP A 363 -4.95 0.22 42.88
CA ASP A 363 -5.66 1.32 42.25
C ASP A 363 -4.75 2.57 42.27
N THR A 364 -4.45 3.03 41.04
CA THR A 364 -3.96 4.31 40.48
C THR A 364 -3.03 5.24 41.29
N SER A 365 -1.92 5.79 40.74
CA SER A 365 -1.48 6.12 39.37
C SER A 365 0.07 6.21 39.38
N GLU A 366 0.86 5.85 38.38
CA GLU A 366 0.77 5.92 36.91
C GLU A 366 1.30 4.58 36.32
N GLU A 367 0.69 3.84 35.40
CA GLU A 367 -0.56 3.85 34.64
C GLU A 367 -1.10 2.42 34.81
N SER A 368 -2.31 2.22 35.34
CA SER A 368 -2.81 0.86 35.59
C SER A 368 -2.99 0.11 34.27
N ILE A 369 -2.85 -1.22 34.26
CA ILE A 369 -3.20 -2.06 33.10
C ILE A 369 -4.63 -1.74 32.65
N GLU A 370 -5.53 -1.50 33.60
CA GLU A 370 -6.90 -1.05 33.34
C GLU A 370 -6.96 0.31 32.63
N ASN A 371 -6.10 1.27 33.00
CA ASN A 371 -6.01 2.56 32.31
C ASN A 371 -5.41 2.41 30.90
N LEU A 372 -4.37 1.58 30.73
CA LEU A 372 -3.84 1.27 29.39
C LEU A 372 -4.89 0.59 28.50
N VAL A 373 -5.66 -0.35 29.05
CA VAL A 373 -6.76 -1.00 28.33
C VAL A 373 -7.86 0.01 28.03
N ALA A 374 -8.27 0.83 28.99
CA ALA A 374 -9.31 1.86 28.79
C ALA A 374 -8.89 2.94 27.78
N ARG A 375 -7.63 3.37 27.79
CA ARG A 375 -7.08 4.28 26.77
C ARG A 375 -6.98 3.60 25.42
N GLY A 376 -6.54 2.34 25.38
CA GLY A 376 -6.55 1.53 24.17
C GLY A 376 -7.96 1.44 23.58
N ASP A 377 -8.96 1.18 24.42
CA ASP A 377 -10.37 1.16 24.03
C ASP A 377 -10.88 2.53 23.57
N GLY A 378 -10.47 3.62 24.24
CA GLY A 378 -10.80 4.98 23.83
C GLY A 378 -10.20 5.35 22.48
N PHE A 379 -8.92 5.04 22.24
CA PHE A 379 -8.28 5.23 20.95
C PHE A 379 -8.91 4.35 19.86
N ARG A 380 -9.27 3.11 20.19
CA ARG A 380 -9.99 2.21 19.28
C ARG A 380 -11.34 2.80 18.87
N GLN A 381 -12.11 3.35 19.81
CA GLN A 381 -13.39 4.02 19.49
C GLN A 381 -13.21 5.26 18.60
N GLN A 382 -12.05 5.92 18.67
CA GLN A 382 -11.70 7.08 17.84
C GLN A 382 -11.03 6.70 16.52
N ALA A 383 -10.93 5.40 16.20
CA ALA A 383 -10.18 4.89 15.05
C ALA A 383 -8.67 5.28 15.03
N ALA A 384 -8.10 5.61 16.19
CA ALA A 384 -6.67 5.90 16.35
C ALA A 384 -5.89 4.59 16.56
N TRP A 385 -5.83 3.77 15.50
CA TRP A 385 -5.41 2.36 15.58
C TRP A 385 -3.99 2.15 16.11
N ASP A 386 -3.01 2.95 15.70
CA ASP A 386 -1.63 2.82 16.18
C ASP A 386 -1.50 3.18 17.66
N ALA A 387 -2.22 4.20 18.11
CA ALA A 387 -2.26 4.58 19.53
C ALA A 387 -2.93 3.48 20.37
N ALA A 388 -4.04 2.92 19.89
CA ALA A 388 -4.71 1.79 20.52
C ALA A 388 -3.78 0.55 20.60
N ALA A 389 -3.12 0.21 19.48
CA ALA A 389 -2.18 -0.90 19.42
C ALA A 389 -1.00 -0.71 20.38
N SER A 390 -0.48 0.51 20.51
CA SER A 390 0.57 0.84 21.48
C SER A 390 0.09 0.59 22.91
N CYS A 391 -1.09 1.07 23.29
CA CYS A 391 -1.68 0.86 24.61
C CYS A 391 -1.87 -0.63 24.93
N TYR A 392 -2.43 -1.42 24.00
CA TYR A 392 -2.62 -2.85 24.22
C TYR A 392 -1.30 -3.63 24.28
N ARG A 393 -0.29 -3.27 23.46
CA ARG A 393 1.06 -3.86 23.57
C ARG A 393 1.67 -3.60 24.94
N GLN A 394 1.57 -2.39 25.47
CA GLN A 394 2.05 -2.05 26.81
C GLN A 394 1.29 -2.81 27.90
N ALA A 395 -0.03 -2.94 27.78
CA ALA A 395 -0.83 -3.74 28.71
C ALA A 395 -0.40 -5.22 28.71
N LEU A 396 -0.14 -5.81 27.53
CA LEU A 396 0.33 -7.20 27.40
C LEU A 396 1.78 -7.40 27.85
N GLN A 397 2.64 -6.39 27.71
CA GLN A 397 3.99 -6.42 28.29
C GLN A 397 3.94 -6.46 29.82
N LEU A 398 3.00 -5.72 30.43
CA LEU A 398 2.81 -5.70 31.89
C LEU A 398 2.11 -6.98 32.40
N ARG A 399 1.18 -7.54 31.62
CA ARG A 399 0.51 -8.81 31.92
C ARG A 399 0.26 -9.60 30.63
N PRO A 400 1.12 -10.58 30.30
CA PRO A 400 0.98 -11.39 29.09
C PRO A 400 -0.27 -12.29 29.06
N MET A 401 -0.82 -12.62 30.23
CA MET A 401 -1.99 -13.50 30.37
C MET A 401 -3.33 -12.74 30.29
N MET A 402 -3.57 -12.03 29.18
CA MET A 402 -4.81 -11.26 28.96
C MET A 402 -5.37 -11.52 27.54
N PRO A 403 -6.20 -12.56 27.36
CA PRO A 403 -6.69 -12.95 26.04
C PRO A 403 -7.56 -11.87 25.38
N GLU A 404 -8.34 -11.09 26.16
CA GLU A 404 -9.16 -9.99 25.65
C GLU A 404 -8.29 -8.87 25.08
N VAL A 405 -7.19 -8.55 25.76
CA VAL A 405 -6.25 -7.50 25.32
C VAL A 405 -5.46 -7.96 24.10
N ALA A 406 -5.02 -9.21 24.06
CA ALA A 406 -4.40 -9.80 22.87
C ALA A 406 -5.37 -9.81 21.67
N SER A 407 -6.63 -10.16 21.90
CA SER A 407 -7.68 -10.13 20.88
C SER A 407 -7.99 -8.71 20.38
N ASN A 408 -7.95 -7.71 21.27
CA ASN A 408 -8.10 -6.30 20.93
C ASN A 408 -6.87 -5.76 20.18
N LEU A 409 -5.65 -6.17 20.54
CA LEU A 409 -4.43 -5.84 19.80
C LEU A 409 -4.51 -6.37 18.37
N GLY A 410 -4.87 -7.66 18.21
CA GLY A 410 -5.06 -8.24 16.88
C GLY A 410 -6.11 -7.48 16.06
N LEU A 411 -7.21 -7.04 16.69
CA LEU A 411 -8.28 -6.30 16.02
C LEU A 411 -7.76 -4.94 15.52
N VAL A 412 -7.12 -4.14 16.38
CA VAL A 412 -6.66 -2.82 15.95
C VAL A 412 -5.52 -2.89 14.93
N LEU A 413 -4.71 -3.95 14.94
CA LEU A 413 -3.72 -4.19 13.90
C LEU A 413 -4.38 -4.58 12.57
N HIS A 414 -5.46 -5.37 12.61
CA HIS A 414 -6.27 -5.67 11.44
C HIS A 414 -6.86 -4.37 10.84
N GLU A 415 -7.52 -3.56 11.66
CA GLU A 415 -8.11 -2.26 11.25
C GLU A 415 -7.05 -1.26 10.75
N ALA A 416 -5.82 -1.33 11.26
CA ALA A 416 -4.68 -0.54 10.78
C ALA A 416 -4.10 -1.04 9.44
N GLY A 417 -4.64 -2.12 8.86
CA GLY A 417 -4.11 -2.74 7.65
C GLY A 417 -2.81 -3.54 7.85
N ARG A 418 -2.39 -3.76 9.10
CA ARG A 418 -1.16 -4.50 9.48
C ARG A 418 -1.45 -6.00 9.58
N LEU A 419 -1.95 -6.58 8.49
CA LEU A 419 -2.51 -7.94 8.46
C LEU A 419 -1.54 -9.01 8.96
N ASN A 420 -0.27 -8.95 8.56
CA ASN A 420 0.74 -9.94 8.99
C ASN A 420 1.03 -9.87 10.49
N GLU A 421 1.02 -8.67 11.08
CA GLU A 421 1.19 -8.52 12.53
C GLU A 421 -0.06 -8.95 13.28
N ALA A 422 -1.25 -8.64 12.76
CA ALA A 422 -2.50 -9.13 13.32
C ALA A 422 -2.54 -10.66 13.31
N LEU A 423 -2.12 -11.30 12.21
CA LEU A 423 -1.99 -12.77 12.10
C LEU A 423 -1.05 -13.31 13.17
N GLY A 424 0.16 -12.76 13.30
CA GLY A 424 1.12 -13.20 14.32
C GLY A 424 0.61 -13.03 15.75
N VAL A 425 -0.09 -11.92 16.05
CA VAL A 425 -0.71 -11.70 17.37
C VAL A 425 -1.81 -12.72 17.64
N TYR A 426 -2.68 -13.00 16.67
CA TYR A 426 -3.75 -13.98 16.84
C TYR A 426 -3.23 -15.42 16.93
N GLU A 427 -2.23 -15.80 16.13
CA GLU A 427 -1.57 -17.11 16.20
C GLU A 427 -0.99 -17.36 17.59
N GLU A 428 -0.27 -16.38 18.15
CA GLU A 428 0.29 -16.46 19.50
C GLU A 428 -0.82 -16.46 20.57
N ALA A 429 -1.85 -15.62 20.42
CA ALA A 429 -2.96 -15.55 21.36
C ALA A 429 -3.75 -16.88 21.41
N VAL A 430 -4.01 -17.53 20.28
CA VAL A 430 -4.66 -18.85 20.24
C VAL A 430 -3.75 -19.95 20.75
N ARG A 431 -2.43 -19.84 20.56
CA ARG A 431 -1.47 -20.78 21.15
C ARG A 431 -1.45 -20.72 22.68
N LEU A 432 -1.55 -19.51 23.25
CA LEU A 432 -1.55 -19.29 24.70
C LEU A 432 -2.93 -19.53 25.33
N PHE A 433 -4.01 -19.21 24.61
CA PHE A 433 -5.39 -19.29 25.09
C PHE A 433 -6.26 -20.04 24.05
N PRO A 434 -6.07 -21.36 23.92
CA PRO A 434 -6.73 -22.15 22.87
C PRO A 434 -8.26 -22.16 22.99
N ASP A 435 -8.80 -21.91 24.19
CA ASP A 435 -10.23 -21.95 24.46
C ASP A 435 -10.89 -20.55 24.56
N HIS A 436 -10.17 -19.47 24.25
CA HIS A 436 -10.74 -18.13 24.30
C HIS A 436 -11.55 -17.79 23.05
N VAL A 437 -12.88 -17.90 23.17
CA VAL A 437 -13.85 -17.81 22.07
C VAL A 437 -13.74 -16.52 21.24
N LEU A 438 -13.61 -15.36 21.88
CA LEU A 438 -13.51 -14.09 21.15
C LEU A 438 -12.22 -14.00 20.32
N THR A 439 -11.11 -14.57 20.80
CA THR A 439 -9.86 -14.62 20.02
C THR A 439 -10.01 -15.55 18.83
N LEU A 440 -10.59 -16.74 19.02
CA LEU A 440 -10.86 -17.68 17.93
C LEU A 440 -11.78 -17.07 16.86
N LEU A 441 -12.85 -16.38 17.28
CA LEU A 441 -13.79 -15.68 16.39
C LEU A 441 -13.06 -14.63 15.54
N ARG A 442 -12.28 -13.74 16.18
CA ARG A 442 -11.61 -12.66 15.45
C ARG A 442 -10.45 -13.16 14.58
N TYR A 443 -9.73 -14.18 15.05
CA TYR A 443 -8.71 -14.85 14.24
C TYR A 443 -9.33 -15.51 13.02
N GLY A 444 -10.47 -16.20 13.19
CA GLY A 444 -11.25 -16.76 12.09
C GLY A 444 -11.66 -15.69 11.07
N ASN A 445 -12.11 -14.52 11.52
CA ASN A 445 -12.45 -13.40 10.62
C ASN A 445 -11.23 -12.93 9.81
N LEU A 446 -10.08 -12.75 10.46
CA LEU A 446 -8.85 -12.37 9.77
C LEU A 446 -8.38 -13.44 8.75
N LEU A 447 -8.47 -14.72 9.12
CA LEU A 447 -8.12 -15.84 8.25
C LEU A 447 -9.05 -15.95 7.03
N ARG A 448 -10.35 -15.67 7.20
CA ARG A 448 -11.30 -15.63 6.09
C ARG A 448 -10.90 -14.59 5.05
N ASP A 449 -10.39 -13.45 5.51
CA ASP A 449 -9.98 -12.34 4.64
C ASP A 449 -8.55 -12.57 4.06
N ALA A 450 -7.81 -13.56 4.57
CA ALA A 450 -6.47 -13.93 4.10
C ALA A 450 -6.50 -14.95 2.93
N PRO A 451 -5.62 -14.83 1.93
CA PRO A 451 -5.56 -15.76 0.81
C PRO A 451 -5.31 -17.21 1.25
N GLN A 452 -6.13 -18.15 0.77
CA GLN A 452 -5.97 -19.60 0.96
C GLN A 452 -6.04 -20.09 2.43
N ARG A 453 -6.60 -19.31 3.36
CA ARG A 453 -6.72 -19.68 4.79
C ARG A 453 -8.16 -19.93 5.26
N VAL A 454 -9.09 -20.16 4.32
CA VAL A 454 -10.52 -20.33 4.63
C VAL A 454 -10.81 -21.58 5.48
N GLU A 455 -10.16 -22.71 5.21
CA GLU A 455 -10.32 -23.91 6.05
C GLU A 455 -9.82 -23.68 7.48
N ASP A 456 -8.76 -22.89 7.65
CA ASP A 456 -8.27 -22.51 8.98
C ASP A 456 -9.28 -21.62 9.71
N ALA A 457 -9.95 -20.71 8.99
CA ALA A 457 -11.04 -19.89 9.54
C ALA A 457 -12.20 -20.76 10.03
N LYS A 458 -12.64 -21.71 9.19
CA LYS A 458 -13.68 -22.70 9.52
C LYS A 458 -13.30 -23.52 10.76
N SER A 459 -12.03 -23.93 10.84
CA SER A 459 -11.49 -24.64 12.00
C SER A 459 -11.59 -23.80 13.28
N GLN A 460 -11.24 -22.50 13.22
CA GLN A 460 -11.35 -21.62 14.40
C GLN A 460 -12.80 -21.41 14.82
N TYR A 461 -13.72 -21.15 13.88
CA TYR A 461 -15.15 -21.02 14.20
C TYR A 461 -15.72 -22.31 14.80
N THR A 462 -15.34 -23.46 14.26
CA THR A 462 -15.80 -24.77 14.75
C THR A 462 -15.31 -25.04 16.18
N LYS A 463 -14.02 -24.78 16.46
CA LYS A 463 -13.47 -24.88 17.83
C LYS A 463 -14.19 -23.93 18.79
N ALA A 464 -14.43 -22.69 18.37
CA ALA A 464 -15.14 -21.71 19.17
C ALA A 464 -16.58 -22.15 19.48
N LEU A 465 -17.28 -22.77 18.51
CA LEU A 465 -18.63 -23.33 18.71
C LEU A 465 -18.65 -24.60 19.57
N GLN A 466 -17.56 -25.37 19.65
CA GLN A 466 -17.46 -26.49 20.59
C GLN A 466 -17.44 -26.00 22.04
N ILE A 467 -16.91 -24.80 22.28
CA ILE A 467 -16.83 -24.16 23.60
C ILE A 467 -18.12 -23.40 23.91
N GLU A 468 -18.62 -22.61 22.96
CA GLU A 468 -19.89 -21.86 23.06
C GLU A 468 -20.87 -22.24 21.93
N PRO A 469 -21.63 -23.35 22.07
CA PRO A 469 -22.55 -23.83 21.04
C PRO A 469 -23.75 -22.92 20.74
N GLU A 470 -23.99 -21.90 21.58
CA GLU A 470 -25.12 -20.98 21.47
C GLU A 470 -24.67 -19.55 21.12
N ASN A 471 -23.48 -19.39 20.53
CA ASN A 471 -22.98 -18.09 20.10
C ASN A 471 -23.53 -17.71 18.70
N ALA A 472 -24.38 -16.70 18.66
CA ALA A 472 -25.04 -16.27 17.42
C ALA A 472 -24.06 -15.79 16.35
N PHE A 473 -23.02 -15.03 16.71
CA PHE A 473 -22.04 -14.48 15.76
C PHE A 473 -21.17 -15.56 15.12
N LEU A 474 -20.76 -16.58 15.88
CA LEU A 474 -20.02 -17.72 15.33
C LEU A 474 -20.86 -18.49 14.31
N HIS A 475 -22.14 -18.72 14.61
CA HIS A 475 -23.04 -19.33 13.65
C HIS A 475 -23.21 -18.49 12.39
N ALA A 476 -23.35 -17.16 12.49
CA ALA A 476 -23.45 -16.30 11.32
C ALA A 476 -22.16 -16.30 10.47
N ASN A 477 -20.99 -16.21 11.10
CA ASN A 477 -19.71 -16.22 10.38
C ASN A 477 -19.45 -17.56 9.68
N LEU A 478 -19.77 -18.67 10.36
CA LEU A 478 -19.68 -20.00 9.75
C LEU A 478 -20.70 -20.17 8.61
N ALA A 479 -21.93 -19.68 8.78
CA ALA A 479 -22.94 -19.72 7.73
C ALA A 479 -22.51 -18.95 6.47
N GLN A 480 -21.94 -17.76 6.64
CA GLN A 480 -21.39 -16.97 5.54
C GLN A 480 -20.30 -17.74 4.78
N LEU A 481 -19.34 -18.33 5.50
CA LEU A 481 -18.25 -19.10 4.91
C LEU A 481 -18.74 -20.32 4.14
N VAL A 482 -19.64 -21.09 4.74
CA VAL A 482 -20.24 -22.29 4.17
C VAL A 482 -21.12 -21.92 2.95
N SER A 483 -21.79 -20.76 2.99
CA SER A 483 -22.52 -20.23 1.84
C SER A 483 -21.59 -19.87 0.67
N GLU A 484 -20.40 -19.31 0.95
CA GLU A 484 -19.41 -19.00 -0.08
C GLU A 484 -18.79 -20.25 -0.72
N GLU A 485 -18.60 -21.31 0.06
CA GLU A 485 -18.19 -22.65 -0.43
C GLU A 485 -19.29 -23.29 -1.30
N GLY A 486 -20.55 -22.92 -1.07
CA GLY A 486 -21.72 -23.31 -1.87
C GLY A 486 -22.68 -24.28 -1.20
N ASP A 487 -22.46 -24.66 0.07
CA ASP A 487 -23.39 -25.50 0.83
C ASP A 487 -24.48 -24.65 1.51
N ILE A 488 -25.49 -24.27 0.71
CA ILE A 488 -26.57 -23.38 1.15
C ILE A 488 -27.45 -24.01 2.23
N ASP A 489 -27.56 -25.34 2.28
CA ASP A 489 -28.43 -26.02 3.24
C ASP A 489 -27.78 -26.04 4.64
N GLN A 490 -26.48 -26.30 4.73
CA GLN A 490 -25.73 -26.11 5.99
C GLN A 490 -25.66 -24.64 6.39
N ALA A 491 -25.43 -23.72 5.45
CA ALA A 491 -25.45 -22.28 5.72
C ALA A 491 -26.80 -21.83 6.30
N GLN A 492 -27.92 -22.29 5.72
CA GLN A 492 -29.26 -22.02 6.26
C GLN A 492 -29.42 -22.54 7.68
N THR A 493 -28.90 -23.72 7.99
CA THR A 493 -28.99 -24.29 9.34
C THR A 493 -28.29 -23.40 10.36
N HIS A 494 -27.07 -22.96 10.06
CA HIS A 494 -26.31 -22.06 10.92
C HIS A 494 -26.92 -20.67 11.01
N PHE A 495 -27.34 -20.06 9.90
CA PHE A 495 -28.04 -18.77 9.94
C PHE A 495 -29.34 -18.84 10.74
N SER A 496 -30.16 -19.86 10.52
CA SER A 496 -31.41 -20.04 11.28
C SER A 496 -31.13 -20.20 12.77
N ARG A 497 -30.02 -20.84 13.15
CA ARG A 497 -29.59 -20.93 14.55
C ARG A 497 -29.15 -19.57 15.08
N SER A 498 -28.35 -18.82 14.31
CA SER A 498 -27.91 -17.46 14.65
C SER A 498 -29.10 -16.52 14.88
N VAL A 499 -30.03 -16.43 13.92
CA VAL A 499 -31.22 -15.58 14.00
C VAL A 499 -32.13 -15.95 15.19
N ARG A 500 -32.25 -17.24 15.53
CA ARG A 500 -33.01 -17.67 16.71
C ARG A 500 -32.36 -17.26 18.03
N LEU A 501 -31.03 -17.21 18.08
CA LEU A 501 -30.27 -16.86 19.27
C LEU A 501 -30.23 -15.34 19.47
N ASP A 502 -29.97 -14.60 18.38
CA ASP A 502 -29.95 -13.15 18.35
C ASP A 502 -30.46 -12.63 16.98
N PRO A 503 -31.69 -12.12 16.90
CA PRO A 503 -32.27 -11.61 15.65
C PRO A 503 -31.68 -10.24 15.32
N VAL A 504 -30.53 -10.24 14.63
CA VAL A 504 -29.91 -9.04 14.09
C VAL A 504 -30.38 -8.84 12.63
N PRO A 505 -30.94 -7.67 12.25
CA PRO A 505 -31.46 -7.43 10.91
C PRO A 505 -30.48 -7.75 9.78
N ALA A 506 -29.19 -7.43 9.95
CA ALA A 506 -28.16 -7.75 8.97
C ALA A 506 -28.03 -9.26 8.70
N ILE A 507 -28.08 -10.07 9.76
CA ILE A 507 -27.98 -11.53 9.69
C ILE A 507 -29.27 -12.12 9.10
N GLU A 508 -30.43 -11.59 9.50
CA GLU A 508 -31.71 -11.99 8.92
C GLU A 508 -31.77 -11.75 7.41
N ILE A 509 -31.36 -10.56 6.97
CA ILE A 509 -31.31 -10.22 5.55
C ILE A 509 -30.30 -11.11 4.83
N ALA A 510 -29.08 -11.27 5.34
CA ALA A 510 -28.07 -12.15 4.74
C ALA A 510 -28.56 -13.60 4.61
N SER A 511 -29.22 -14.13 5.65
CA SER A 511 -29.83 -15.46 5.61
C SER A 511 -30.95 -15.59 4.58
N ALA A 512 -31.74 -14.53 4.41
CA ALA A 512 -32.89 -14.52 3.52
C ALA A 512 -32.49 -14.47 2.03
N VAL A 513 -31.35 -13.84 1.73
CA VAL A 513 -30.94 -13.52 0.36
C VAL A 513 -29.80 -14.36 -0.21
N MET A 514 -29.26 -15.30 0.56
CA MET A 514 -28.17 -16.15 0.10
C MET A 514 -28.56 -17.03 -1.09
N LEU A 515 -27.63 -17.19 -2.03
CA LEU A 515 -27.76 -18.03 -3.21
C LEU A 515 -26.47 -18.84 -3.41
N PRO A 516 -26.54 -20.06 -3.98
CA PRO A 516 -25.35 -20.85 -4.26
C PRO A 516 -24.55 -20.22 -5.42
N PRO A 517 -23.22 -20.36 -5.41
CA PRO A 517 -22.39 -19.97 -6.54
C PRO A 517 -22.60 -20.87 -7.77
N ILE A 518 -22.99 -22.13 -7.57
CA ILE A 518 -23.24 -23.12 -8.63
C ILE A 518 -24.60 -23.76 -8.39
N TYR A 519 -25.52 -23.62 -9.35
CA TYR A 519 -26.83 -24.27 -9.32
C TYR A 519 -26.76 -25.70 -9.84
N ARG A 520 -27.53 -26.63 -9.25
CA ARG A 520 -27.55 -28.05 -9.67
C ARG A 520 -28.31 -28.27 -10.97
N SER A 521 -29.29 -27.43 -11.28
CA SER A 521 -30.11 -27.52 -12.49
C SER A 521 -30.88 -26.22 -12.71
N MET A 522 -31.60 -26.10 -13.83
CA MET A 522 -32.53 -24.99 -14.04
C MET A 522 -33.65 -24.96 -13.02
N THR A 523 -34.15 -26.13 -12.60
CA THR A 523 -35.19 -26.23 -11.56
C THR A 523 -34.68 -25.68 -10.22
N ASP A 524 -33.50 -26.11 -9.77
CA ASP A 524 -32.88 -25.59 -8.53
C ASP A 524 -32.67 -24.06 -8.63
N LEU A 525 -32.19 -23.56 -9.77
CA LEU A 525 -32.01 -22.13 -9.97
C LEU A 525 -33.32 -21.34 -9.82
N MET A 526 -34.40 -21.80 -10.45
CA MET A 526 -35.73 -21.17 -10.36
C MET A 526 -36.31 -21.25 -8.95
N GLU A 527 -36.25 -22.42 -8.29
CA GLU A 527 -36.72 -22.60 -6.90
C GLU A 527 -35.98 -21.67 -5.92
N ARG A 528 -34.65 -21.54 -6.07
CA ARG A 528 -33.84 -20.63 -5.25
C ARG A 528 -34.21 -19.17 -5.49
N ARG A 529 -34.52 -18.79 -6.73
CA ARG A 529 -34.98 -17.43 -7.06
C ARG A 529 -36.37 -17.13 -6.48
N GLU A 530 -37.31 -18.04 -6.63
CA GLU A 530 -38.66 -17.91 -6.05
C GLU A 530 -38.58 -17.80 -4.52
N LYS A 531 -37.73 -18.61 -3.88
CA LYS A 531 -37.49 -18.54 -2.45
C LYS A 531 -36.89 -17.21 -2.02
N LEU A 532 -35.92 -16.67 -2.77
CA LEU A 532 -35.35 -15.34 -2.54
C LEU A 532 -36.45 -14.26 -2.55
N VAL A 533 -37.30 -14.24 -3.58
CA VAL A 533 -38.39 -13.26 -3.70
C VAL A 533 -39.39 -13.40 -2.55
N SER A 534 -39.76 -14.64 -2.20
CA SER A 534 -40.66 -14.92 -1.07
C SER A 534 -40.07 -14.46 0.27
N ASN A 535 -38.78 -14.72 0.50
CA ASN A 535 -38.08 -14.29 1.71
C ASN A 535 -38.02 -12.76 1.82
N LEU A 536 -37.79 -12.05 0.71
CA LEU A 536 -37.84 -10.57 0.69
C LEU A 536 -39.22 -10.04 1.05
N ALA A 537 -40.28 -10.64 0.51
CA ALA A 537 -41.65 -10.28 0.85
C ALA A 537 -41.96 -10.51 2.34
N ASP A 538 -41.44 -11.60 2.94
CA ASP A 538 -41.57 -11.86 4.37
C ASP A 538 -40.81 -10.82 5.22
N LEU A 539 -39.58 -10.44 4.85
CA LEU A 539 -38.83 -9.38 5.52
C LEU A 539 -39.60 -8.06 5.54
N HIS A 540 -40.19 -7.66 4.40
CA HIS A 540 -41.05 -6.49 4.30
C HIS A 540 -42.27 -6.59 5.21
N LYS A 541 -42.96 -7.74 5.19
CA LYS A 541 -44.13 -7.99 6.04
C LYS A 541 -43.80 -7.90 7.53
N ARG A 542 -42.61 -8.34 7.94
CA ARG A 542 -42.11 -8.26 9.31
C ARG A 542 -41.52 -6.89 9.66
N GLY A 543 -41.37 -5.99 8.69
CA GLY A 543 -40.81 -4.65 8.90
C GLY A 543 -39.30 -4.66 9.20
N VAL A 544 -38.56 -5.67 8.73
CA VAL A 544 -37.11 -5.74 8.90
C VAL A 544 -36.46 -4.66 8.03
N THR A 545 -35.68 -3.78 8.65
CA THR A 545 -35.01 -2.66 7.97
C THR A 545 -33.67 -2.34 8.61
N MET A 546 -32.76 -1.75 7.82
CA MET A 546 -31.49 -1.21 8.31
C MET A 546 -31.29 0.24 7.86
N ASP A 547 -30.45 0.96 8.61
CA ASP A 547 -30.02 2.31 8.25
C ASP A 547 -28.63 2.26 7.56
N PRO A 548 -28.58 2.26 6.22
CA PRO A 548 -27.32 2.18 5.45
C PRO A 548 -26.46 3.44 5.61
N THR A 549 -26.94 4.45 6.33
CA THR A 549 -26.22 5.69 6.60
C THR A 549 -25.37 5.61 7.87
N ARG A 550 -25.56 4.53 8.65
CA ARG A 550 -24.83 4.22 9.87
C ARG A 550 -24.10 2.88 9.76
N ASP A 551 -24.77 1.88 9.21
CA ASP A 551 -24.31 0.50 9.19
C ASP A 551 -23.92 0.04 7.78
N ILE A 552 -22.99 -0.91 7.71
CA ILE A 552 -22.72 -1.65 6.47
C ILE A 552 -23.86 -2.66 6.28
N VAL A 553 -24.57 -2.57 5.17
CA VAL A 553 -25.72 -3.42 4.87
C VAL A 553 -25.37 -4.53 3.87
N PRO A 554 -26.06 -5.70 3.91
CA PRO A 554 -25.92 -6.75 2.91
C PRO A 554 -26.20 -6.24 1.47
N HIS A 555 -25.65 -6.93 0.47
CA HIS A 555 -25.87 -6.64 -0.94
C HIS A 555 -26.13 -7.92 -1.74
N LEU A 556 -26.71 -7.80 -2.93
CA LEU A 556 -27.03 -8.93 -3.83
C LEU A 556 -25.93 -9.12 -4.88
N PHE A 557 -25.06 -10.11 -4.68
CA PHE A 557 -24.00 -10.43 -5.64
C PHE A 557 -24.43 -11.42 -6.73
N TYR A 558 -25.08 -12.54 -6.35
CA TYR A 558 -25.33 -13.68 -7.24
C TYR A 558 -26.53 -13.61 -8.21
N PRO A 559 -27.62 -12.84 -7.98
CA PRO A 559 -28.78 -12.87 -8.87
C PRO A 559 -28.45 -12.59 -10.35
N VAL A 560 -27.45 -11.75 -10.60
CA VAL A 560 -26.98 -11.40 -11.95
C VAL A 560 -26.63 -12.62 -12.82
N TYR A 561 -26.24 -13.75 -12.21
CA TYR A 561 -25.83 -14.96 -12.93
C TYR A 561 -27.01 -15.88 -13.28
N GLN A 562 -28.23 -15.54 -12.87
CA GLN A 562 -29.44 -16.36 -13.11
C GLN A 562 -30.08 -16.12 -14.49
N GLY A 563 -29.56 -15.19 -15.29
CA GLY A 563 -30.11 -14.90 -16.63
C GLY A 563 -31.49 -14.24 -16.63
N GLN A 564 -31.93 -13.67 -15.49
CA GLN A 564 -33.27 -13.07 -15.34
C GLN A 564 -33.25 -11.54 -15.28
N ASN A 565 -34.40 -10.89 -15.45
CA ASN A 565 -34.51 -9.45 -15.18
C ASN A 565 -34.54 -9.22 -13.65
N ASP A 566 -33.52 -8.52 -13.15
CA ASP A 566 -33.30 -8.30 -11.72
C ASP A 566 -33.82 -6.94 -11.22
N ARG A 567 -34.43 -6.12 -12.09
CA ARG A 567 -34.91 -4.77 -11.77
C ARG A 567 -35.85 -4.73 -10.58
N GLU A 568 -36.90 -5.54 -10.60
CA GLU A 568 -37.88 -5.54 -9.51
C GLU A 568 -37.29 -6.17 -8.24
N LEU A 569 -36.47 -7.22 -8.39
CA LEU A 569 -35.77 -7.86 -7.28
C LEU A 569 -34.88 -6.85 -6.53
N HIS A 570 -34.08 -6.08 -7.26
CA HIS A 570 -33.21 -5.06 -6.68
C HIS A 570 -33.98 -3.87 -6.09
N ARG A 571 -35.08 -3.46 -6.73
CA ARG A 571 -35.99 -2.44 -6.18
C ARG A 571 -36.57 -2.87 -4.84
N GLU A 572 -37.11 -4.09 -4.76
CA GLU A 572 -37.68 -4.61 -3.52
C GLU A 572 -36.61 -4.83 -2.45
N PHE A 573 -35.41 -5.27 -2.83
CA PHE A 573 -34.30 -5.39 -1.91
C PHE A 573 -33.86 -4.03 -1.34
N ALA A 574 -33.71 -3.01 -2.18
CA ALA A 574 -33.32 -1.67 -1.76
C ALA A 574 -34.31 -1.03 -0.76
N LYS A 575 -35.60 -1.38 -0.83
CA LYS A 575 -36.63 -0.92 0.13
C LYS A 575 -36.41 -1.39 1.57
N LEU A 576 -35.57 -2.40 1.81
CA LEU A 576 -35.18 -2.79 3.17
C LEU A 576 -34.31 -1.72 3.84
N TYR A 577 -33.76 -0.77 3.07
CA TYR A 577 -32.81 0.22 3.53
C TYR A 577 -33.36 1.64 3.44
N ARG A 578 -33.17 2.43 4.51
CA ARG A 578 -33.64 3.82 4.55
C ARG A 578 -32.71 4.75 3.77
N ALA A 579 -33.07 5.05 2.52
CA ALA A 579 -32.34 6.02 1.71
C ALA A 579 -32.51 7.45 2.23
N GLN A 580 -31.44 8.25 2.19
CA GLN A 580 -31.49 9.69 2.48
C GLN A 580 -31.44 10.47 1.15
N VAL A 581 -32.63 10.68 0.59
CA VAL A 581 -32.87 11.51 -0.59
C VAL A 581 -33.47 12.83 -0.10
N PRO A 582 -32.82 14.00 -0.32
CA PRO A 582 -33.46 15.29 -0.10
C PRO A 582 -34.69 15.44 -1.03
N ASP A 583 -35.78 16.04 -0.55
CA ASP A 583 -37.02 16.21 -1.32
C ASP A 583 -36.82 17.04 -2.61
N ASP A 584 -35.84 17.94 -2.62
CA ASP A 584 -35.39 18.70 -3.79
C ASP A 584 -33.86 18.61 -3.92
N ILE A 585 -33.35 18.25 -5.11
CA ILE A 585 -31.94 18.43 -5.45
C ILE A 585 -31.79 19.91 -5.87
N PRO A 586 -30.98 20.72 -5.19
CA PRO A 586 -30.82 22.13 -5.57
C PRO A 586 -30.28 22.23 -7.00
N ASN A 587 -30.82 23.14 -7.82
CA ASN A 587 -30.23 23.46 -9.12
C ASN A 587 -28.80 23.94 -8.90
N TYR A 588 -27.84 23.05 -9.15
CA TYR A 588 -26.44 23.26 -8.83
C TYR A 588 -25.66 23.56 -10.09
N ARG A 589 -24.95 24.70 -10.11
CA ARG A 589 -24.01 25.04 -11.18
C ARG A 589 -22.58 25.06 -10.64
N PRO A 590 -21.63 24.37 -11.29
CA PRO A 590 -20.24 24.37 -10.89
C PRO A 590 -19.66 25.79 -10.91
N ARG A 591 -18.74 26.05 -9.99
CA ARG A 591 -17.91 27.26 -9.99
C ARG A 591 -16.51 26.90 -10.45
N GLY A 592 -16.32 26.81 -11.77
CA GLY A 592 -15.03 26.46 -12.39
C GLY A 592 -15.06 25.07 -13.04
N ARG A 593 -13.98 24.29 -12.85
CA ARG A 593 -13.90 22.91 -13.35
C ARG A 593 -14.96 22.03 -12.69
N ILE A 594 -15.56 21.12 -13.46
CA ILE A 594 -16.52 20.12 -12.95
C ILE A 594 -15.77 19.14 -12.04
N ARG A 595 -16.18 19.02 -10.78
CA ARG A 595 -15.56 18.18 -9.75
C ARG A 595 -16.16 16.79 -9.80
N VAL A 596 -15.40 15.83 -10.30
CA VAL A 596 -15.84 14.45 -10.48
C VAL A 596 -15.16 13.57 -9.42
N GLY A 597 -15.95 12.88 -8.60
CA GLY A 597 -15.49 11.80 -7.75
C GLY A 597 -15.72 10.46 -8.42
N ILE A 598 -14.71 9.60 -8.48
CA ILE A 598 -14.86 8.23 -8.97
C ILE A 598 -14.52 7.29 -7.80
N LEU A 599 -15.47 6.42 -7.42
CA LEU A 599 -15.43 5.61 -6.21
C LEU A 599 -15.40 4.12 -6.49
N SER A 600 -14.45 3.41 -5.87
CA SER A 600 -14.44 1.95 -5.80
C SER A 600 -13.60 1.44 -4.62
N ARG A 601 -13.93 0.24 -4.13
CA ARG A 601 -13.03 -0.56 -3.27
C ARG A 601 -11.89 -1.20 -4.06
N PHE A 602 -12.05 -1.37 -5.38
CA PHE A 602 -11.22 -2.21 -6.22
C PHE A 602 -10.30 -1.43 -7.16
N PHE A 603 -9.88 -0.22 -6.78
CA PHE A 603 -8.82 0.55 -7.45
C PHE A 603 -7.41 0.03 -7.11
N CYS A 604 -7.23 -1.26 -7.38
CA CYS A 604 -6.04 -2.06 -7.16
C CYS A 604 -5.85 -3.02 -8.34
N ASN A 605 -4.98 -4.03 -8.24
CA ASN A 605 -4.81 -5.08 -9.25
C ASN A 605 -6.05 -5.99 -9.34
N HIS A 606 -7.13 -5.44 -9.88
CA HIS A 606 -8.46 -6.01 -10.02
C HIS A 606 -9.10 -5.51 -11.32
N THR A 607 -10.04 -6.27 -11.88
CA THR A 607 -10.73 -5.94 -13.13
C THR A 607 -11.31 -4.52 -13.14
N ILE A 608 -11.97 -4.09 -12.06
CA ILE A 608 -12.52 -2.72 -11.93
C ILE A 608 -11.42 -1.66 -12.06
N GLY A 609 -10.27 -1.86 -11.40
CA GLY A 609 -9.12 -0.98 -11.52
C GLY A 609 -8.60 -0.90 -12.95
N MET A 610 -8.49 -2.04 -13.64
CA MET A 610 -8.03 -2.08 -15.03
C MET A 610 -8.98 -1.37 -16.00
N LEU A 611 -10.29 -1.53 -15.82
CA LEU A 611 -11.32 -0.94 -16.69
C LEU A 611 -11.47 0.58 -16.50
N ASN A 612 -11.19 1.10 -15.30
CA ASN A 612 -11.44 2.50 -14.96
C ASN A 612 -10.17 3.36 -14.91
N ARG A 613 -8.97 2.76 -14.88
CA ARG A 613 -7.69 3.51 -14.82
C ARG A 613 -7.60 4.58 -15.90
N GLY A 614 -7.88 4.22 -17.14
CA GLY A 614 -7.76 5.17 -18.26
C GLY A 614 -8.80 6.28 -18.23
N LEU A 615 -10.00 6.03 -17.67
CA LEU A 615 -11.01 7.07 -17.47
C LEU A 615 -10.47 8.16 -16.55
N VAL A 616 -9.84 7.78 -15.44
CA VAL A 616 -9.17 8.74 -14.55
C VAL A 616 -8.03 9.43 -15.30
N GLU A 617 -7.16 8.67 -15.97
CA GLU A 617 -5.96 9.23 -16.63
C GLU A 617 -6.27 10.28 -17.71
N LYS A 618 -7.34 10.09 -18.48
CA LYS A 618 -7.55 10.82 -19.74
C LYS A 618 -8.54 11.98 -19.68
N LEU A 619 -9.44 12.05 -18.69
CA LEU A 619 -10.38 13.17 -18.55
C LEU A 619 -9.67 14.54 -18.63
N ASP A 620 -10.16 15.46 -19.45
CA ASP A 620 -9.53 16.77 -19.68
C ASP A 620 -9.49 17.59 -18.39
N ARG A 621 -8.29 17.75 -17.82
CA ARG A 621 -8.07 18.50 -16.58
C ARG A 621 -8.31 19.99 -16.71
N LYS A 622 -8.51 20.54 -17.92
CA LYS A 622 -8.99 21.92 -18.11
C LYS A 622 -10.47 22.05 -17.80
N LYS A 623 -11.25 20.99 -18.01
CA LYS A 623 -12.70 20.94 -17.77
C LYS A 623 -13.04 20.29 -16.43
N PHE A 624 -12.31 19.25 -16.04
CA PHE A 624 -12.63 18.41 -14.88
C PHE A 624 -11.55 18.49 -13.80
N HIS A 625 -11.98 18.42 -12.55
CA HIS A 625 -11.14 18.14 -11.39
C HIS A 625 -11.50 16.75 -10.87
N VAL A 626 -10.59 15.79 -11.01
CA VAL A 626 -10.88 14.37 -10.79
C VAL A 626 -10.34 13.93 -9.43
N THR A 627 -11.26 13.53 -8.55
CA THR A 627 -10.93 12.91 -7.26
C THR A 627 -11.17 11.41 -7.33
N VAL A 628 -10.15 10.61 -7.02
CA VAL A 628 -10.31 9.16 -6.83
C VAL A 628 -10.59 8.87 -5.37
N LEU A 629 -11.68 8.15 -5.12
CA LEU A 629 -12.14 7.71 -3.80
C LEU A 629 -11.90 6.20 -3.68
N SER A 630 -10.87 5.79 -2.92
CA SER A 630 -10.54 4.38 -2.71
C SER A 630 -11.05 3.89 -1.35
N ALA A 631 -11.95 2.89 -1.35
CA ALA A 631 -12.47 2.27 -0.12
C ALA A 631 -11.56 1.20 0.49
N ALA A 632 -10.36 1.03 -0.06
CA ALA A 632 -9.30 0.21 0.50
C ALA A 632 -7.94 0.83 0.16
N PHE A 633 -6.96 0.69 1.06
CA PHE A 633 -5.59 1.07 0.75
C PHE A 633 -4.88 -0.03 -0.03
N ALA A 634 -4.26 0.33 -1.16
CA ALA A 634 -3.50 -0.59 -1.99
C ALA A 634 -2.24 0.12 -2.53
N THR A 635 -1.18 -0.66 -2.76
CA THR A 635 0.15 -0.17 -3.19
C THR A 635 0.65 -0.85 -4.47
N ASP A 636 -0.17 -1.64 -5.13
CA ASP A 636 0.16 -2.25 -6.41
C ASP A 636 0.26 -1.21 -7.55
N GLU A 637 0.71 -1.65 -8.73
CA GLU A 637 0.94 -0.80 -9.91
C GLU A 637 -0.34 -0.05 -10.33
N THR A 638 -1.51 -0.68 -10.24
CA THR A 638 -2.78 -0.07 -10.64
C THR A 638 -3.21 1.00 -9.64
N ALA A 639 -3.10 0.71 -8.34
CA ALA A 639 -3.37 1.70 -7.28
C ALA A 639 -2.45 2.92 -7.38
N ARG A 640 -1.15 2.71 -7.64
CA ARG A 640 -0.18 3.80 -7.86
C ARG A 640 -0.53 4.66 -9.08
N ALA A 641 -1.04 4.07 -10.15
CA ALA A 641 -1.47 4.82 -11.31
C ALA A 641 -2.64 5.76 -10.99
N PHE A 642 -3.64 5.29 -10.23
CA PHE A 642 -4.72 6.16 -9.76
C PHE A 642 -4.19 7.31 -8.89
N GLN A 643 -3.26 7.04 -7.98
CA GLN A 643 -2.63 8.07 -7.14
C GLN A 643 -1.84 9.11 -7.93
N GLN A 644 -1.18 8.69 -9.01
CA GLN A 644 -0.38 9.56 -9.87
C GLN A 644 -1.22 10.45 -10.79
N HIS A 645 -2.35 9.94 -11.28
CA HIS A 645 -3.12 10.61 -12.32
C HIS A 645 -4.33 11.41 -11.81
N ALA A 646 -4.83 11.13 -10.59
CA ALA A 646 -5.91 11.92 -10.01
C ALA A 646 -5.44 13.34 -9.59
N ASP A 647 -6.31 14.35 -9.67
CA ASP A 647 -6.01 15.65 -9.04
C ASP A 647 -5.98 15.51 -7.50
N ASN A 648 -6.79 14.60 -6.96
CA ASN A 648 -6.83 14.24 -5.55
C ASN A 648 -7.08 12.73 -5.39
N TYR A 649 -6.37 12.09 -4.46
CA TYR A 649 -6.55 10.68 -4.13
C TYR A 649 -6.88 10.56 -2.65
N VAL A 650 -8.07 10.05 -2.34
CA VAL A 650 -8.60 9.97 -0.98
C VAL A 650 -8.90 8.53 -0.64
N VAL A 651 -8.26 8.03 0.42
CA VAL A 651 -8.63 6.76 1.03
C VAL A 651 -9.76 7.04 2.02
N ILE A 652 -10.92 6.43 1.79
CA ILE A 652 -12.07 6.57 2.68
C ILE A 652 -12.04 5.44 3.73
N PRO A 653 -12.30 5.73 5.03
CA PRO A 653 -12.32 4.71 6.06
C PRO A 653 -13.52 3.78 5.86
N GLU A 654 -13.39 2.49 6.20
CA GLU A 654 -14.50 1.51 6.18
C GLU A 654 -15.47 1.72 7.37
N HIS A 655 -15.85 2.97 7.61
CA HIS A 655 -16.79 3.42 8.62
C HIS A 655 -17.78 4.39 7.97
N VAL A 656 -19.02 3.93 7.77
CA VAL A 656 -20.01 4.58 6.91
C VAL A 656 -20.24 6.07 7.24
N PRO A 657 -20.51 6.49 8.50
CA PRO A 657 -20.67 7.91 8.82
C PRO A 657 -19.45 8.77 8.49
N ALA A 658 -18.25 8.26 8.73
CA ALA A 658 -17.01 9.00 8.51
C ALA A 658 -16.71 9.15 7.02
N ALA A 659 -16.89 8.06 6.25
CA ALA A 659 -16.75 8.09 4.80
C ALA A 659 -17.77 9.02 4.14
N ARG A 660 -19.04 9.00 4.58
CA ARG A 660 -20.07 9.92 4.09
C ARG A 660 -19.68 11.37 4.31
N GLN A 661 -19.24 11.72 5.51
CA GLN A 661 -18.79 13.08 5.81
C GLN A 661 -17.60 13.47 4.94
N GLN A 662 -16.58 12.62 4.86
CA GLN A 662 -15.38 12.89 4.08
C GLN A 662 -15.69 13.07 2.58
N ILE A 663 -16.60 12.28 2.02
CA ILE A 663 -17.01 12.44 0.61
C ILE A 663 -17.82 13.73 0.42
N ALA A 664 -18.75 14.05 1.33
CA ALA A 664 -19.54 15.27 1.27
C ALA A 664 -18.67 16.54 1.36
N ASP A 665 -17.64 16.53 2.21
CA ASP A 665 -16.69 17.64 2.40
C ASP A 665 -15.89 17.94 1.12
N LEU A 666 -15.78 16.97 0.21
CA LEU A 666 -15.15 17.20 -1.08
C LEU A 666 -16.00 18.07 -1.99
N GLY A 667 -17.31 18.26 -1.75
CA GLY A 667 -18.17 19.13 -2.57
C GLY A 667 -18.12 18.78 -4.05
N LEU A 668 -18.34 17.50 -4.37
CA LEU A 668 -18.32 16.96 -5.73
C LEU A 668 -19.58 17.39 -6.51
N ASP A 669 -19.43 17.58 -7.81
CA ASP A 669 -20.54 17.87 -8.72
C ASP A 669 -21.16 16.56 -9.24
N ILE A 670 -20.29 15.58 -9.52
CA ILE A 670 -20.65 14.23 -9.98
C ILE A 670 -19.94 13.21 -9.10
N LEU A 671 -20.66 12.18 -8.65
CA LEU A 671 -20.10 10.99 -8.03
C LEU A 671 -20.39 9.76 -8.90
N LEU A 672 -19.35 9.15 -9.47
CA LEU A 672 -19.44 7.92 -10.26
C LEU A 672 -18.98 6.72 -9.42
N TYR A 673 -19.90 5.80 -9.15
CA TYR A 673 -19.59 4.52 -8.52
C TYR A 673 -19.21 3.47 -9.57
N ALA A 674 -18.07 2.82 -9.38
CA ALA A 674 -17.55 1.83 -10.34
C ALA A 674 -17.82 0.37 -9.95
N ASP A 675 -18.45 0.09 -8.80
CA ASP A 675 -18.54 -1.28 -8.27
C ASP A 675 -19.77 -1.58 -7.38
N ILE A 676 -20.88 -0.85 -7.53
CA ILE A 676 -22.07 -1.11 -6.71
C ILE A 676 -22.54 -2.55 -6.90
N GLY A 677 -22.69 -3.26 -5.78
CA GLY A 677 -23.05 -4.69 -5.76
C GLY A 677 -21.86 -5.65 -5.80
N MET A 678 -20.62 -5.16 -5.80
CA MET A 678 -19.41 -5.96 -5.55
C MET A 678 -18.92 -5.86 -4.09
N SER A 679 -19.28 -4.79 -3.39
CA SER A 679 -18.89 -4.54 -2.00
C SER A 679 -20.10 -4.07 -1.19
N ALA A 680 -20.29 -4.66 -0.01
CA ALA A 680 -21.31 -4.22 0.95
C ALA A 680 -21.08 -2.77 1.38
N PHE A 681 -19.82 -2.35 1.53
CA PHE A 681 -19.47 -1.00 1.97
C PHE A 681 -19.82 0.06 0.91
N THR A 682 -19.40 -0.12 -0.34
CA THR A 682 -19.73 0.86 -1.41
C THR A 682 -21.23 0.85 -1.72
N PHE A 683 -21.89 -0.31 -1.65
CA PHE A 683 -23.35 -0.42 -1.73
C PHE A 683 -24.06 0.38 -0.63
N SER A 684 -23.56 0.36 0.61
CA SER A 684 -24.12 1.13 1.73
C SER A 684 -24.01 2.64 1.50
N LEU A 685 -22.85 3.11 1.03
CA LEU A 685 -22.61 4.53 0.75
C LEU A 685 -23.56 5.09 -0.32
N ALA A 686 -23.94 4.26 -1.30
CA ALA A 686 -24.81 4.68 -2.38
C ALA A 686 -26.18 5.14 -1.90
N PHE A 687 -26.70 4.69 -0.75
CA PHE A 687 -28.00 5.12 -0.18
C PHE A 687 -28.04 6.55 0.37
N THR A 688 -26.92 7.28 0.34
CA THR A 688 -26.85 8.70 0.66
C THR A 688 -26.61 9.49 -0.62
N ARG A 689 -27.33 10.60 -0.82
CA ARG A 689 -26.97 11.57 -1.86
C ARG A 689 -25.77 12.40 -1.41
N LEU A 690 -24.57 12.04 -1.89
CA LEU A 690 -23.26 12.63 -1.56
C LEU A 690 -22.75 13.63 -2.61
N ALA A 691 -23.35 13.63 -3.81
CA ALA A 691 -23.18 14.64 -4.84
C ALA A 691 -24.54 14.97 -5.49
N PRO A 692 -24.70 16.14 -6.14
CA PRO A 692 -25.93 16.48 -6.86
C PRO A 692 -26.31 15.44 -7.92
N ILE A 693 -25.30 14.94 -8.65
CA ILE A 693 -25.46 13.90 -9.68
C ILE A 693 -24.70 12.65 -9.24
N GLN A 694 -25.40 11.52 -9.15
CA GLN A 694 -24.79 10.23 -8.82
C GLN A 694 -25.01 9.23 -9.94
N CYS A 695 -23.92 8.65 -10.41
CA CYS A 695 -23.90 7.70 -11.51
C CYS A 695 -23.33 6.37 -11.03
N VAL A 696 -23.73 5.29 -11.67
CA VAL A 696 -23.09 3.97 -11.55
C VAL A 696 -22.68 3.48 -12.94
N THR A 697 -21.57 2.76 -13.04
CA THR A 697 -21.14 2.09 -14.28
C THR A 697 -21.09 0.57 -14.10
N TRP A 698 -20.91 -0.16 -15.19
CA TRP A 698 -21.12 -1.60 -15.33
C TRP A 698 -20.11 -2.51 -14.62
N GLY A 699 -19.38 -2.02 -13.61
CA GLY A 699 -18.46 -2.84 -12.83
C GLY A 699 -19.12 -4.07 -12.19
N HIS A 700 -20.39 -3.93 -11.77
CA HIS A 700 -21.32 -5.04 -11.65
C HIS A 700 -22.45 -4.83 -12.66
N PRO A 701 -22.58 -5.64 -13.71
CA PRO A 701 -23.41 -5.35 -14.88
C PRO A 701 -24.91 -5.62 -14.66
N GLN A 702 -25.49 -4.96 -13.67
CA GLN A 702 -26.93 -4.96 -13.36
C GLN A 702 -27.35 -3.65 -12.68
N THR A 703 -28.66 -3.39 -12.69
CA THR A 703 -29.28 -2.31 -11.91
C THR A 703 -29.01 -2.44 -10.41
N THR A 704 -28.98 -1.31 -9.72
CA THR A 704 -28.73 -1.28 -8.28
C THR A 704 -30.02 -1.33 -7.46
N GLY A 705 -31.14 -0.83 -8.01
CA GLY A 705 -32.40 -0.64 -7.27
C GLY A 705 -32.40 0.58 -6.34
N ILE A 706 -31.28 1.30 -6.22
CA ILE A 706 -31.08 2.33 -5.19
C ILE A 706 -31.65 3.68 -5.66
N PRO A 707 -32.53 4.33 -4.88
CA PRO A 707 -33.25 5.54 -5.32
C PRO A 707 -32.40 6.82 -5.40
N THR A 708 -31.19 6.82 -4.85
CA THR A 708 -30.25 7.94 -4.87
C THR A 708 -29.32 7.93 -6.09
N LEU A 709 -29.34 6.88 -6.92
CA LEU A 709 -28.53 6.79 -8.14
C LEU A 709 -29.36 7.22 -9.35
N ASP A 710 -28.88 8.24 -10.05
CA ASP A 710 -29.63 8.91 -11.12
C ASP A 710 -29.46 8.17 -12.46
N TYR A 711 -28.21 7.78 -12.77
CA TYR A 711 -27.84 7.25 -14.08
C TYR A 711 -27.06 5.94 -13.98
N PHE A 712 -27.38 5.00 -14.88
CA PHE A 712 -26.51 3.86 -15.18
C PHE A 712 -25.78 4.14 -16.49
N LEU A 713 -24.45 4.26 -16.44
CA LEU A 713 -23.61 4.56 -17.60
C LEU A 713 -23.19 3.27 -18.29
N SER A 714 -23.63 3.12 -19.54
CA SER A 714 -23.38 1.95 -20.38
C SER A 714 -22.94 2.38 -21.78
N GLY A 715 -22.50 1.41 -22.58
CA GLY A 715 -22.09 1.60 -23.96
C GLY A 715 -23.23 1.32 -24.94
N GLU A 716 -23.29 2.03 -26.07
CA GLU A 716 -24.35 1.85 -27.07
C GLU A 716 -24.44 0.41 -27.61
N HIS A 717 -23.29 -0.25 -27.79
CA HIS A 717 -23.22 -1.63 -28.26
C HIS A 717 -23.41 -2.67 -27.15
N LEU A 718 -23.26 -2.26 -25.88
CA LEU A 718 -23.48 -3.12 -24.72
C LEU A 718 -24.96 -3.36 -24.46
N GLU A 719 -25.82 -2.44 -24.90
CA GLU A 719 -27.26 -2.49 -24.66
C GLU A 719 -28.05 -2.96 -25.88
N SER A 720 -29.33 -3.23 -25.66
CA SER A 720 -30.33 -3.44 -26.70
C SER A 720 -31.37 -2.31 -26.64
N ALA A 721 -32.27 -2.30 -27.62
CA ALA A 721 -33.41 -1.37 -27.63
C ALA A 721 -34.39 -1.61 -26.47
N GLN A 722 -34.36 -2.79 -25.83
CA GLN A 722 -35.24 -3.15 -24.70
C GLN A 722 -34.56 -3.00 -23.33
N SER A 723 -33.30 -2.58 -23.30
CA SER A 723 -32.51 -2.56 -22.05
C SER A 723 -33.06 -1.64 -20.97
N ASP A 724 -33.82 -0.59 -21.29
CA ASP A 724 -34.37 0.33 -20.28
C ASP A 724 -35.25 -0.38 -19.25
N ASP A 725 -35.93 -1.47 -19.64
CA ASP A 725 -36.78 -2.27 -18.76
C ASP A 725 -35.99 -3.05 -17.69
N ALA A 726 -34.67 -3.09 -17.79
CA ALA A 726 -33.77 -3.76 -16.85
C ALA A 726 -33.17 -2.84 -15.78
N TYR A 727 -33.40 -1.52 -15.83
CA TYR A 727 -32.78 -0.55 -14.92
C TYR A 727 -33.79 0.26 -14.12
N THR A 728 -33.50 0.50 -12.83
CA THR A 728 -34.21 1.49 -12.01
C THR A 728 -33.67 2.90 -12.24
N GLU A 729 -32.38 3.01 -12.54
CA GLU A 729 -31.68 4.22 -12.94
C GLU A 729 -32.06 4.61 -14.37
N SER A 730 -31.79 5.87 -14.75
CA SER A 730 -31.86 6.26 -16.16
C SER A 730 -30.67 5.68 -16.92
N LEU A 731 -30.94 4.77 -17.85
CA LEU A 731 -29.90 4.14 -18.67
C LEU A 731 -29.33 5.13 -19.70
N VAL A 732 -28.03 5.40 -19.61
CA VAL A 732 -27.30 6.25 -20.55
C VAL A 732 -26.46 5.36 -21.46
N ARG A 733 -26.66 5.50 -22.77
CA ARG A 733 -25.94 4.75 -23.81
C ARG A 733 -24.93 5.67 -24.48
N LEU A 734 -23.69 5.58 -24.05
CA LEU A 734 -22.58 6.40 -24.52
C LEU A 734 -21.82 5.70 -25.66
N ARG A 735 -21.15 6.45 -26.53
CA ARG A 735 -20.37 5.89 -27.65
C ARG A 735 -19.23 5.00 -27.12
N GLY A 736 -19.06 3.81 -27.71
CA GLY A 736 -18.05 2.84 -27.27
C GLY A 736 -18.50 1.91 -26.12
N LEU A 737 -17.54 1.44 -25.31
CA LEU A 737 -17.75 0.44 -24.22
C LEU A 737 -17.74 1.06 -22.81
N GLN A 738 -17.49 2.37 -22.69
CA GLN A 738 -17.36 3.05 -21.40
C GLN A 738 -16.24 2.51 -20.53
N THR A 739 -15.12 2.17 -21.17
CA THR A 739 -13.85 1.83 -20.52
C THR A 739 -12.71 2.29 -21.41
N TYR A 740 -11.60 2.67 -20.78
CA TYR A 740 -10.34 2.90 -21.48
C TYR A 740 -9.37 1.81 -21.06
N TYR A 741 -9.27 0.77 -21.90
CA TYR A 741 -8.52 -0.43 -21.60
C TYR A 741 -7.19 -0.47 -22.36
N SER A 742 -6.08 -0.66 -21.67
CA SER A 742 -4.77 -0.81 -22.29
C SER A 742 -4.63 -2.19 -22.92
N ARG A 743 -4.09 -2.27 -24.14
CA ARG A 743 -3.87 -3.57 -24.80
C ARG A 743 -2.95 -4.45 -23.94
N PRO A 744 -3.40 -5.64 -23.51
CA PRO A 744 -2.57 -6.51 -22.71
C PRO A 744 -1.43 -7.08 -23.55
N SER A 745 -0.28 -7.32 -22.90
CA SER A 745 0.91 -7.88 -23.51
C SER A 745 1.57 -8.85 -22.54
N ILE A 746 2.05 -9.98 -23.06
CA ILE A 746 2.86 -10.93 -22.30
C ILE A 746 4.24 -10.30 -22.09
N LYS A 747 4.61 -10.02 -20.83
CA LYS A 747 5.90 -9.38 -20.49
C LYS A 747 7.00 -10.42 -20.23
N GLY A 748 6.64 -11.55 -19.63
CA GLY A 748 7.54 -12.67 -19.31
C GLY A 748 7.62 -13.73 -20.42
N THR A 749 7.96 -14.95 -19.99
CA THR A 749 8.11 -16.11 -20.88
C THR A 749 6.73 -16.54 -21.43
N ARG A 750 6.67 -16.81 -22.74
CA ARG A 750 5.50 -17.47 -23.33
C ARG A 750 5.54 -18.95 -23.01
N HIS A 751 4.45 -19.47 -22.46
CA HIS A 751 4.29 -20.88 -22.11
C HIS A 751 3.55 -21.65 -23.21
N ASP A 752 3.94 -22.89 -23.43
CA ASP A 752 3.35 -23.81 -24.43
C ASP A 752 2.38 -24.81 -23.79
N ARG A 753 1.85 -25.74 -24.59
CA ARG A 753 0.90 -26.76 -24.12
C ARG A 753 1.51 -27.69 -23.07
N ASP A 754 2.79 -28.02 -23.18
CA ASP A 754 3.48 -28.91 -22.25
C ASP A 754 3.58 -28.30 -20.85
N HIS A 755 3.83 -26.99 -20.75
CA HIS A 755 3.81 -26.27 -19.47
C HIS A 755 2.48 -26.44 -18.71
N PHE A 756 1.36 -26.45 -19.43
CA PHE A 756 0.02 -26.61 -18.85
C PHE A 756 -0.45 -28.08 -18.79
N GLY A 757 0.37 -29.04 -19.24
CA GLY A 757 -0.01 -30.45 -19.31
C GLY A 757 -1.14 -30.74 -20.31
N LEU A 758 -1.25 -29.95 -21.38
CA LEU A 758 -2.29 -30.07 -22.40
C LEU A 758 -1.78 -30.91 -23.60
N PRO A 759 -2.61 -31.79 -24.20
CA PRO A 759 -2.18 -32.62 -25.32
C PRO A 759 -1.85 -31.82 -26.59
N ALA A 760 -0.79 -32.22 -27.30
CA ALA A 760 -0.33 -31.54 -28.51
C ALA A 760 -1.34 -31.56 -29.67
N ASN A 761 -2.13 -32.63 -29.80
CA ASN A 761 -3.05 -32.84 -30.93
C ASN A 761 -4.54 -32.57 -30.60
N ALA A 762 -4.87 -32.20 -29.37
CA ALA A 762 -6.26 -31.92 -28.99
C ALA A 762 -6.74 -30.57 -29.54
N HIS A 763 -8.02 -30.46 -29.90
CA HIS A 763 -8.66 -29.18 -30.16
C HIS A 763 -9.03 -28.53 -28.82
N LEU A 764 -8.44 -27.37 -28.52
CA LEU A 764 -8.59 -26.73 -27.21
C LEU A 764 -9.73 -25.69 -27.23
N TYR A 765 -10.83 -26.05 -26.56
CA TYR A 765 -11.96 -25.16 -26.28
C TYR A 765 -11.73 -24.47 -24.92
N GLY A 766 -11.32 -23.20 -24.92
CA GLY A 766 -11.02 -22.46 -23.70
C GLY A 766 -12.26 -21.80 -23.11
N CYS A 767 -12.59 -22.04 -21.84
CA CYS A 767 -13.59 -21.26 -21.12
C CYS A 767 -13.06 -20.85 -19.73
N PRO A 768 -12.04 -19.97 -19.66
CA PRO A 768 -11.36 -19.64 -18.41
C PRO A 768 -12.14 -18.59 -17.59
N GLN A 769 -13.41 -18.87 -17.33
CA GLN A 769 -14.34 -18.01 -16.59
C GLN A 769 -14.48 -18.47 -15.14
N SER A 770 -14.88 -17.54 -14.25
CA SER A 770 -15.29 -17.92 -12.89
C SER A 770 -16.46 -18.90 -12.95
N LEU A 771 -16.39 -19.97 -12.15
CA LEU A 771 -17.33 -21.10 -12.28
C LEU A 771 -18.80 -20.72 -12.03
N PHE A 772 -19.08 -19.67 -11.23
CA PHE A 772 -20.44 -19.18 -11.01
C PHE A 772 -21.10 -18.57 -12.27
N LYS A 773 -20.35 -18.35 -13.36
CA LYS A 773 -20.91 -17.94 -14.66
C LYS A 773 -21.51 -19.11 -15.46
N PHE A 774 -21.26 -20.36 -15.04
CA PHE A 774 -21.76 -21.55 -15.73
C PHE A 774 -23.23 -21.80 -15.40
N HIS A 775 -24.09 -21.06 -16.09
CA HIS A 775 -25.53 -21.24 -16.07
C HIS A 775 -25.91 -22.66 -16.53
N PRO A 776 -26.92 -23.34 -15.93
CA PRO A 776 -27.25 -24.72 -16.28
C PRO A 776 -27.61 -24.94 -17.76
N GLU A 777 -28.19 -23.94 -18.44
CA GLU A 777 -28.48 -24.04 -19.89
C GLU A 777 -27.22 -24.15 -20.77
N PHE A 778 -26.04 -23.76 -20.25
CA PHE A 778 -24.80 -23.87 -21.01
C PHE A 778 -24.28 -25.31 -21.10
N ASP A 779 -24.72 -26.18 -20.18
CA ASP A 779 -24.29 -27.58 -20.13
C ASP A 779 -24.59 -28.32 -21.45
N ALA A 780 -25.79 -28.11 -22.02
CA ALA A 780 -26.19 -28.76 -23.26
C ALA A 780 -25.32 -28.33 -24.46
N VAL A 781 -24.95 -27.04 -24.53
CA VAL A 781 -24.09 -26.49 -25.59
C VAL A 781 -22.68 -27.07 -25.49
N LEU A 782 -22.10 -27.08 -24.28
CA LEU A 782 -20.78 -27.65 -24.03
C LEU A 782 -20.75 -29.15 -24.36
N ALA A 783 -21.77 -29.89 -23.92
CA ALA A 783 -21.87 -31.31 -24.17
C ALA A 783 -21.95 -31.63 -25.67
N GLU A 784 -22.74 -30.86 -26.43
CA GLU A 784 -22.88 -31.09 -27.86
C GLU A 784 -21.60 -30.80 -28.64
N ILE A 785 -20.84 -29.76 -28.28
CA ILE A 785 -19.51 -29.49 -28.86
C ILE A 785 -18.59 -30.70 -28.63
N LEU A 786 -18.46 -31.16 -27.39
CA LEU A 786 -17.54 -32.24 -27.01
C LEU A 786 -17.98 -33.62 -27.55
N ARG A 787 -19.28 -33.86 -27.74
CA ARG A 787 -19.75 -35.11 -28.39
C ARG A 787 -19.40 -35.16 -29.86
N ARG A 788 -19.45 -34.02 -30.55
CA ARG A 788 -19.20 -33.91 -31.99
C ARG A 788 -17.72 -33.80 -32.34
N ASP A 789 -16.87 -33.49 -31.36
CA ASP A 789 -15.42 -33.45 -31.51
C ASP A 789 -14.73 -34.36 -30.47
N PRO A 790 -14.52 -35.65 -30.77
CA PRO A 790 -13.90 -36.60 -29.84
C PRO A 790 -12.46 -36.26 -29.44
N ASP A 791 -11.77 -35.43 -30.23
CA ASP A 791 -10.42 -34.92 -29.94
C ASP A 791 -10.45 -33.54 -29.23
N GLY A 792 -11.66 -33.06 -28.93
CA GLY A 792 -11.94 -31.82 -28.23
C GLY A 792 -11.59 -31.89 -26.74
N LEU A 793 -11.12 -30.77 -26.21
CA LEU A 793 -10.83 -30.62 -24.79
C LEU A 793 -11.32 -29.27 -24.27
N LEU A 794 -12.24 -29.31 -23.30
CA LEU A 794 -12.71 -28.12 -22.59
C LEU A 794 -11.71 -27.78 -21.48
N VAL A 795 -11.10 -26.60 -21.56
CA VAL A 795 -10.10 -26.11 -20.60
C VAL A 795 -10.68 -25.00 -19.74
N LEU A 796 -10.66 -25.22 -18.42
CA LEU A 796 -11.24 -24.38 -17.38
C LEU A 796 -10.18 -24.02 -16.33
N LEU A 797 -10.46 -23.01 -15.50
CA LEU A 797 -9.65 -22.70 -14.31
C LEU A 797 -10.37 -23.14 -13.03
N ASN A 798 -9.61 -23.52 -12.02
CA ASN A 798 -10.15 -23.85 -10.70
C ASN A 798 -10.91 -22.68 -10.07
N GLY A 799 -12.02 -23.03 -9.39
CA GLY A 799 -12.87 -22.07 -8.70
C GLY A 799 -12.18 -21.37 -7.53
N LYS A 800 -12.91 -20.45 -6.88
CA LYS A 800 -12.40 -19.81 -5.66
C LYS A 800 -12.11 -20.87 -4.58
N PHE A 801 -13.05 -21.79 -4.45
CA PHE A 801 -13.08 -22.90 -3.53
C PHE A 801 -13.05 -24.22 -4.31
N PRO A 802 -12.30 -25.25 -3.86
CA PRO A 802 -12.34 -26.58 -4.46
C PRO A 802 -13.75 -27.16 -4.58
N GLN A 803 -14.62 -26.82 -3.63
CA GLN A 803 -16.04 -27.19 -3.60
C GLN A 803 -16.79 -26.74 -4.85
N TRP A 804 -16.41 -25.61 -5.47
CA TRP A 804 -17.06 -25.13 -6.70
C TRP A 804 -16.78 -26.05 -7.89
N ASN A 805 -15.55 -26.57 -7.99
CA ASN A 805 -15.21 -27.56 -8.99
C ASN A 805 -16.06 -28.83 -8.81
N GLN A 806 -16.19 -29.29 -7.56
CA GLN A 806 -16.97 -30.49 -7.26
C GLN A 806 -18.46 -30.28 -7.57
N LEU A 807 -19.06 -29.17 -7.15
CA LEU A 807 -20.47 -28.86 -7.45
C LEU A 807 -20.77 -28.84 -8.95
N LEU A 808 -19.84 -28.30 -9.75
CA LEU A 808 -20.00 -28.27 -11.20
C LEU A 808 -19.81 -29.65 -11.82
N LEU A 809 -18.83 -30.43 -11.35
CA LEU A 809 -18.62 -31.82 -11.77
C LEU A 809 -19.78 -32.74 -11.39
N ASP A 810 -20.36 -32.56 -10.20
CA ASP A 810 -21.54 -33.32 -9.75
C ASP A 810 -22.71 -33.05 -10.69
N ARG A 811 -22.98 -31.77 -10.99
CA ARG A 811 -23.99 -31.39 -11.99
C ARG A 811 -23.71 -32.01 -13.36
N TRP A 812 -22.47 -31.92 -13.84
CA TRP A 812 -22.10 -32.44 -15.15
C TRP A 812 -22.05 -33.96 -15.23
N SER A 813 -21.93 -34.65 -14.09
CA SER A 813 -22.12 -36.11 -14.03
C SER A 813 -23.56 -36.51 -14.29
N ASP A 814 -24.52 -35.62 -14.02
CA ASP A 814 -25.92 -35.83 -14.36
C ASP A 814 -26.25 -35.33 -15.77
N THR A 815 -25.72 -34.18 -16.19
CA THR A 815 -26.13 -33.52 -17.45
C THR A 815 -25.31 -33.92 -18.67
N MET A 816 -24.04 -34.30 -18.50
CA MET A 816 -23.15 -34.68 -19.60
C MET A 816 -22.07 -35.71 -19.21
N PRO A 817 -22.45 -36.86 -18.61
CA PRO A 817 -21.50 -37.85 -18.09
C PRO A 817 -20.54 -38.42 -19.13
N ASP A 818 -20.98 -38.51 -20.38
CA ASP A 818 -20.27 -39.15 -21.48
C ASP A 818 -19.04 -38.36 -21.97
N VAL A 819 -18.98 -37.06 -21.67
CA VAL A 819 -17.89 -36.17 -22.11
C VAL A 819 -17.02 -35.64 -20.97
N LEU A 820 -17.25 -36.05 -19.72
CA LEU A 820 -16.44 -35.60 -18.57
C LEU A 820 -14.94 -35.86 -18.75
N GLY A 821 -14.58 -36.93 -19.45
CA GLY A 821 -13.17 -37.25 -19.78
C GLY A 821 -12.46 -36.21 -20.64
N GLN A 822 -13.21 -35.33 -21.31
CA GLN A 822 -12.72 -34.25 -22.17
C GLN A 822 -12.58 -32.90 -21.42
N ILE A 823 -12.83 -32.86 -20.11
CA ILE A 823 -12.76 -31.61 -19.32
C ILE A 823 -11.45 -31.57 -18.53
N ARG A 824 -10.75 -30.44 -18.56
CA ARG A 824 -9.54 -30.19 -17.75
C ARG A 824 -9.67 -28.89 -16.95
N PHE A 825 -9.46 -29.01 -15.65
CA PHE A 825 -9.28 -27.86 -14.77
C PHE A 825 -7.80 -27.59 -14.55
N LEU A 826 -7.38 -26.35 -14.79
CA LEU A 826 -6.05 -25.86 -14.49
C LEU A 826 -6.06 -25.05 -13.18
N PRO A 827 -4.93 -24.96 -12.45
CA PRO A 827 -4.82 -24.08 -11.30
C PRO A 827 -5.04 -22.61 -11.69
N ARG A 828 -5.26 -21.74 -10.70
CA ARG A 828 -5.27 -20.29 -10.96
C ARG A 828 -3.88 -19.84 -11.39
N LEU A 829 -3.83 -18.98 -12.39
CA LEU A 829 -2.61 -18.62 -13.10
C LEU A 829 -2.17 -17.19 -12.79
N SER A 830 -0.87 -16.93 -12.93
CA SER A 830 -0.39 -15.55 -13.05
C SER A 830 -0.90 -14.90 -14.35
N LYS A 831 -0.78 -13.57 -14.46
CA LYS A 831 -1.25 -12.83 -15.65
C LYS A 831 -0.58 -13.33 -16.95
N ASP A 832 0.74 -13.51 -16.95
CA ASP A 832 1.47 -13.94 -18.15
C ASP A 832 1.19 -15.40 -18.52
N GLU A 833 0.99 -16.28 -17.54
CA GLU A 833 0.54 -17.65 -17.77
C GLU A 833 -0.88 -17.68 -18.35
N PHE A 834 -1.79 -16.86 -17.83
CA PHE A 834 -3.16 -16.74 -18.34
C PHE A 834 -3.19 -16.24 -19.79
N LEU A 835 -2.41 -15.20 -20.12
CA LEU A 835 -2.30 -14.71 -21.49
C LEU A 835 -1.64 -15.75 -22.41
N SER A 836 -0.62 -16.47 -21.93
CA SER A 836 -0.01 -17.58 -22.69
C SER A 836 -1.04 -18.66 -23.00
N LEU A 837 -1.81 -19.10 -21.99
CA LEU A 837 -2.87 -20.09 -22.16
C LEU A 837 -3.91 -19.65 -23.21
N ASN A 838 -4.33 -18.39 -23.21
CA ASN A 838 -5.26 -17.87 -24.21
C ASN A 838 -4.74 -18.02 -25.65
N THR A 839 -3.42 -17.90 -25.87
CA THR A 839 -2.83 -18.11 -27.21
C THR A 839 -2.84 -19.56 -27.68
N LEU A 840 -3.07 -20.51 -26.77
CA LEU A 840 -3.09 -21.94 -27.07
C LEU A 840 -4.48 -22.46 -27.43
N PHE A 841 -5.53 -21.74 -27.03
CA PHE A 841 -6.91 -22.11 -27.37
C PHE A 841 -7.12 -22.02 -28.87
N ASP A 842 -7.73 -23.06 -29.42
CA ASP A 842 -8.20 -23.04 -30.81
C ASP A 842 -9.43 -22.13 -30.90
N VAL A 843 -10.32 -22.21 -29.91
CA VAL A 843 -11.45 -21.29 -29.77
C VAL A 843 -11.77 -21.07 -28.30
N ALA A 844 -12.11 -19.85 -27.93
CA ALA A 844 -12.64 -19.54 -26.61
C ALA A 844 -14.17 -19.54 -26.63
N LEU A 845 -14.78 -20.06 -25.57
CA LEU A 845 -16.23 -20.18 -25.42
C LEU A 845 -16.71 -19.17 -24.37
N ASP A 846 -17.57 -18.25 -24.79
CA ASP A 846 -18.22 -17.27 -23.93
C ASP A 846 -19.51 -17.85 -23.31
N PRO A 847 -19.71 -17.80 -21.97
CA PRO A 847 -20.95 -18.32 -21.36
C PRO A 847 -22.20 -17.51 -21.76
N LEU A 848 -23.32 -18.20 -21.91
CA LEU A 848 -24.55 -17.66 -22.54
C LEU A 848 -25.17 -16.45 -21.82
N HIS A 849 -25.26 -16.49 -20.49
CA HIS A 849 -26.03 -15.50 -19.71
C HIS A 849 -25.17 -14.44 -19.03
N PHE A 850 -23.91 -14.75 -18.80
CA PHE A 850 -22.92 -13.83 -18.26
C PHE A 850 -21.59 -14.10 -18.95
N GLY A 851 -21.27 -13.26 -19.93
CA GLY A 851 -20.10 -13.43 -20.76
C GLY A 851 -18.79 -12.98 -20.11
N GLY A 852 -17.75 -13.00 -20.92
CA GLY A 852 -16.46 -12.41 -20.64
C GLY A 852 -16.54 -10.89 -20.64
N GLY A 853 -15.52 -10.29 -20.06
CA GLY A 853 -15.28 -8.85 -20.13
C GLY A 853 -13.79 -8.63 -20.29
N ASN A 854 -13.08 -8.60 -19.17
CA ASN A 854 -11.62 -8.58 -19.15
C ASN A 854 -11.00 -9.73 -19.95
N THR A 855 -11.50 -10.94 -19.75
CA THR A 855 -11.05 -12.14 -20.46
C THR A 855 -11.22 -12.03 -21.98
N SER A 856 -12.29 -11.37 -22.44
CA SER A 856 -12.55 -11.19 -23.88
C SER A 856 -11.59 -10.14 -24.46
N PHE A 857 -11.32 -9.04 -23.73
CA PHE A 857 -10.24 -8.12 -24.11
C PHE A 857 -8.88 -8.84 -24.22
N GLU A 858 -8.58 -9.72 -23.28
CA GLU A 858 -7.32 -10.48 -23.26
C GLU A 858 -7.23 -11.45 -24.44
N ALA A 859 -8.26 -12.25 -24.70
CA ALA A 859 -8.31 -13.19 -25.81
C ALA A 859 -8.23 -12.48 -27.18
N LEU A 860 -9.07 -11.46 -27.41
CA LEU A 860 -9.11 -10.74 -28.68
C LEU A 860 -7.82 -9.96 -28.94
N SER A 861 -7.13 -9.48 -27.91
CA SER A 861 -5.83 -8.81 -28.10
C SER A 861 -4.75 -9.73 -28.67
N LEU A 862 -4.91 -11.04 -28.46
CA LEU A 862 -4.01 -12.11 -28.87
C LEU A 862 -4.47 -12.81 -30.16
N GLY A 863 -5.62 -12.41 -30.71
CA GLY A 863 -6.17 -13.01 -31.93
C GLY A 863 -6.94 -14.31 -31.69
N THR A 864 -7.25 -14.66 -30.44
CA THR A 864 -8.02 -15.87 -30.12
C THR A 864 -9.50 -15.62 -30.41
N PRO A 865 -10.14 -16.37 -31.33
CA PRO A 865 -11.58 -16.24 -31.58
C PRO A 865 -12.39 -16.64 -30.35
N VAL A 866 -13.37 -15.81 -29.99
CA VAL A 866 -14.30 -16.04 -28.87
C VAL A 866 -15.71 -16.21 -29.43
N VAL A 867 -16.31 -17.40 -29.31
CA VAL A 867 -17.70 -17.62 -29.73
C VAL A 867 -18.63 -17.11 -28.63
N THR A 868 -19.57 -16.23 -28.99
CA THR A 868 -20.49 -15.59 -28.05
C THR A 868 -21.93 -15.63 -28.56
N LEU A 869 -22.90 -15.76 -27.64
CA LEU A 869 -24.33 -15.63 -27.91
C LEU A 869 -24.85 -14.41 -27.11
N PRO A 870 -25.18 -13.29 -27.76
CA PRO A 870 -25.60 -12.09 -27.07
C PRO A 870 -26.89 -12.32 -26.27
N SER A 871 -26.86 -12.08 -24.95
CA SER A 871 -28.05 -12.20 -24.10
C SER A 871 -28.95 -10.95 -24.17
N ALA A 872 -30.07 -10.99 -23.44
CA ALA A 872 -30.99 -9.86 -23.30
C ALA A 872 -30.42 -8.71 -22.42
N PHE A 873 -29.35 -8.95 -21.65
CA PHE A 873 -28.84 -8.02 -20.64
C PHE A 873 -27.36 -7.71 -20.86
N LEU A 874 -26.89 -6.52 -20.45
CA LEU A 874 -25.49 -6.05 -20.61
C LEU A 874 -24.45 -7.15 -20.33
N ARG A 875 -24.60 -7.83 -19.20
CA ARG A 875 -23.70 -8.89 -18.71
C ARG A 875 -23.43 -10.04 -19.68
N GLY A 876 -24.29 -10.29 -20.67
CA GLY A 876 -24.07 -11.30 -21.72
C GLY A 876 -23.82 -10.68 -23.10
N ARG A 877 -23.44 -9.40 -23.16
CA ARG A 877 -23.31 -8.65 -24.43
C ARG A 877 -21.95 -7.99 -24.62
N ILE A 878 -21.05 -8.06 -23.64
CA ILE A 878 -19.74 -7.38 -23.70
C ILE A 878 -18.88 -7.89 -24.87
N THR A 879 -18.73 -9.21 -25.02
CA THR A 879 -17.96 -9.78 -26.15
C THR A 879 -18.61 -9.46 -27.50
N ASN A 880 -19.95 -9.49 -27.57
CA ASN A 880 -20.68 -9.05 -28.76
C ASN A 880 -20.38 -7.58 -29.10
N ALA A 881 -20.42 -6.69 -28.11
CA ALA A 881 -20.13 -5.26 -28.31
C ALA A 881 -18.70 -5.03 -28.83
N GLN A 882 -17.73 -5.81 -28.34
CA GLN A 882 -16.36 -5.77 -28.85
C GLN A 882 -16.30 -6.16 -30.34
N TYR A 883 -16.98 -7.23 -30.76
CA TYR A 883 -17.05 -7.58 -32.18
C TYR A 883 -17.79 -6.53 -33.03
N GLN A 884 -18.86 -5.94 -32.52
CA GLN A 884 -19.57 -4.85 -33.21
C GLN A 884 -18.64 -3.66 -33.46
N MET A 885 -17.82 -3.27 -32.47
CA MET A 885 -16.81 -2.22 -32.65
C MET A 885 -15.73 -2.59 -33.68
N MET A 886 -15.38 -3.86 -33.78
CA MET A 886 -14.43 -4.36 -34.76
C MET A 886 -15.04 -4.54 -36.17
N GLY A 887 -16.36 -4.39 -36.30
CA GLY A 887 -17.08 -4.66 -37.55
C GLY A 887 -17.09 -6.14 -37.94
N LEU A 888 -17.01 -7.06 -36.97
CA LEU A 888 -16.98 -8.50 -37.19
C LEU A 888 -18.27 -9.18 -36.71
N SER A 889 -18.67 -10.25 -37.40
CA SER A 889 -19.80 -11.10 -37.00
C SER A 889 -19.47 -12.59 -36.99
N ASP A 890 -18.24 -12.97 -37.35
CA ASP A 890 -17.85 -14.36 -37.62
C ASP A 890 -17.92 -15.29 -36.41
N CYS A 891 -17.95 -14.72 -35.20
CA CYS A 891 -17.93 -15.45 -33.93
C CYS A 891 -19.17 -15.15 -33.07
N ILE A 892 -20.22 -14.55 -33.67
CA ILE A 892 -21.45 -14.17 -32.97
C ILE A 892 -22.55 -15.16 -33.37
N ALA A 893 -22.93 -16.02 -32.43
CA ALA A 893 -24.02 -16.94 -32.60
C ALA A 893 -25.38 -16.24 -32.46
N SER A 894 -26.39 -16.75 -33.16
CA SER A 894 -27.78 -16.30 -33.04
C SER A 894 -28.66 -17.24 -32.22
N THR A 895 -28.23 -18.49 -32.06
CA THR A 895 -28.93 -19.55 -31.31
C THR A 895 -27.92 -20.46 -30.60
N PRO A 896 -28.32 -21.26 -29.61
CA PRO A 896 -27.46 -22.29 -29.02
C PRO A 896 -26.92 -23.29 -30.06
N GLU A 897 -27.71 -23.66 -31.06
CA GLU A 897 -27.28 -24.57 -32.13
C GLU A 897 -26.22 -23.93 -33.02
N ASP A 898 -26.42 -22.67 -33.41
CA ASP A 898 -25.44 -21.88 -34.17
C ASP A 898 -24.14 -21.67 -33.38
N TYR A 899 -24.24 -21.52 -32.05
CA TYR A 899 -23.07 -21.47 -31.17
C TYR A 899 -22.23 -22.74 -31.27
N VAL A 900 -22.87 -23.92 -31.24
CA VAL A 900 -22.19 -25.21 -31.40
C VAL A 900 -21.51 -25.30 -32.77
N GLU A 901 -22.21 -24.93 -33.85
CA GLU A 901 -21.64 -24.95 -35.20
C GLU A 901 -20.42 -24.02 -35.34
N LEU A 902 -20.51 -22.79 -34.81
CA LEU A 902 -19.39 -21.85 -34.84
C LEU A 902 -18.21 -22.33 -34.01
N ALA A 903 -18.46 -22.90 -32.82
CA ALA A 903 -17.42 -23.46 -31.97
C ALA A 903 -16.69 -24.61 -32.67
N LEU A 904 -17.41 -25.56 -33.27
CA LEU A 904 -16.81 -26.69 -34.01
C LEU A 904 -16.07 -26.21 -35.25
N LYS A 905 -16.66 -25.27 -36.00
CA LYS A 905 -16.03 -24.68 -37.19
C LYS A 905 -14.68 -24.07 -36.84
N LEU A 906 -14.60 -23.25 -35.80
CA LEU A 906 -13.36 -22.59 -35.38
C LEU A 906 -12.41 -23.53 -34.62
N GLY A 907 -12.93 -24.48 -33.84
CA GLY A 907 -12.13 -25.45 -33.10
C GLY A 907 -11.40 -26.44 -34.01
N VAL A 908 -12.12 -27.00 -35.00
CA VAL A 908 -11.63 -28.09 -35.85
C VAL A 908 -10.99 -27.57 -37.15
N ASP A 909 -11.60 -26.60 -37.84
CA ASP A 909 -11.05 -26.08 -39.10
C ASP A 909 -9.99 -25.00 -38.84
N ARG A 910 -8.72 -25.41 -38.97
CA ARG A 910 -7.57 -24.52 -38.82
C ARG A 910 -7.57 -23.34 -39.79
N SER A 911 -8.08 -23.50 -41.01
CA SER A 911 -8.12 -22.43 -42.01
C SER A 911 -9.14 -21.36 -41.61
N GLU A 912 -10.35 -21.78 -41.21
CA GLU A 912 -11.39 -20.88 -40.71
C GLU A 912 -10.93 -20.15 -39.45
N ARG A 913 -10.32 -20.87 -38.50
CA ARG A 913 -9.72 -20.30 -37.30
C ARG A 913 -8.66 -19.25 -37.60
N GLN A 914 -7.72 -19.56 -38.49
CA GLN A 914 -6.64 -18.64 -38.84
C GLN A 914 -7.20 -17.39 -39.53
N GLY A 915 -8.20 -17.55 -40.39
CA GLY A 915 -8.90 -16.43 -41.02
C GLY A 915 -9.58 -15.52 -40.00
N ALA A 916 -10.31 -16.09 -39.04
CA ALA A 916 -10.92 -15.32 -37.95
C ALA A 916 -9.87 -14.61 -37.09
N SER A 917 -8.81 -15.32 -36.70
CA SER A 917 -7.70 -14.78 -35.90
C SER A 917 -7.02 -13.59 -36.59
N THR A 918 -6.74 -13.69 -37.90
CA THR A 918 -6.17 -12.60 -38.69
C THR A 918 -7.08 -11.37 -38.70
N ARG A 919 -8.38 -11.55 -39.00
CA ARG A 919 -9.35 -10.43 -38.99
C ARG A 919 -9.48 -9.78 -37.61
N ILE A 920 -9.44 -10.60 -36.54
CA ILE A 920 -9.44 -10.10 -35.16
C ILE A 920 -8.20 -9.25 -34.89
N LEU A 921 -7.01 -9.74 -35.22
CA LEU A 921 -5.76 -8.99 -34.98
C LEU A 921 -5.66 -7.68 -35.77
N GLU A 922 -6.22 -7.66 -36.98
CA GLU A 922 -6.28 -6.46 -37.84
C GLU A 922 -7.21 -5.39 -37.27
N THR A 923 -8.30 -5.77 -36.62
CA THR A 923 -9.38 -4.85 -36.20
C THR A 923 -9.43 -4.58 -34.69
N CYS A 924 -8.89 -5.47 -33.84
CA CYS A 924 -8.95 -5.34 -32.38
C CYS A 924 -8.26 -4.09 -31.80
N PRO A 925 -7.31 -3.38 -32.48
CA PRO A 925 -6.82 -2.10 -31.97
C PRO A 925 -7.91 -1.08 -31.61
N VAL A 926 -9.08 -1.11 -32.26
CA VAL A 926 -10.23 -0.22 -31.94
C VAL A 926 -10.78 -0.38 -30.52
N LEU A 927 -10.51 -1.52 -29.88
CA LEU A 927 -10.96 -1.84 -28.52
C LEU A 927 -10.07 -1.24 -27.44
N PHE A 928 -8.84 -0.88 -27.78
CA PHE A 928 -7.81 -0.52 -26.80
C PHE A 928 -7.48 0.96 -26.88
N GLN A 929 -7.35 1.59 -25.71
CA GLN A 929 -6.96 3.01 -25.61
C GLN A 929 -7.84 3.93 -26.47
N ASN A 930 -9.12 3.60 -26.56
CA ASN A 930 -10.05 4.29 -27.43
C ASN A 930 -10.56 5.57 -26.74
N GLU A 931 -10.05 6.71 -27.23
CA GLU A 931 -10.36 8.06 -26.74
C GLU A 931 -11.82 8.47 -26.93
N ASP A 932 -12.59 7.85 -27.83
CA ASP A 932 -14.02 8.15 -28.00
C ASP A 932 -14.81 7.83 -26.73
N ASN A 933 -14.38 6.83 -25.95
CA ASN A 933 -14.99 6.53 -24.64
C ASN A 933 -14.80 7.69 -23.66
N ILE A 934 -13.66 8.38 -23.71
CA ILE A 934 -13.36 9.52 -22.85
C ILE A 934 -14.22 10.70 -23.28
N LEU A 935 -14.20 11.03 -24.57
CA LEU A 935 -14.99 12.13 -25.12
C LEU A 935 -16.49 11.97 -24.85
N ALA A 936 -17.04 10.77 -25.02
CA ALA A 936 -18.44 10.50 -24.72
C ALA A 936 -18.78 10.69 -23.22
N LEU A 937 -17.87 10.27 -22.33
CA LEU A 937 -18.04 10.47 -20.89
C LEU A 937 -17.95 11.95 -20.50
N GLU A 938 -17.03 12.70 -21.11
CA GLU A 938 -16.91 14.15 -20.92
C GLU A 938 -18.16 14.90 -21.39
N GLU A 939 -18.64 14.60 -22.61
CA GLU A 939 -19.87 15.16 -23.17
C GLU A 939 -21.05 14.90 -22.24
N PHE A 940 -21.15 13.68 -21.71
CA PHE A 940 -22.17 13.33 -20.73
C PHE A 940 -22.05 14.18 -19.47
N PHE A 941 -20.89 14.22 -18.82
CA PHE A 941 -20.67 15.00 -17.59
C PHE A 941 -20.97 16.49 -17.79
N GLU A 942 -20.53 17.09 -18.90
CA GLU A 942 -20.87 18.48 -19.23
C GLU A 942 -22.38 18.66 -19.44
N SER A 943 -23.05 17.70 -20.10
CA SER A 943 -24.49 17.80 -20.38
C SER A 943 -25.35 17.74 -19.11
N VAL A 944 -25.09 16.79 -18.20
CA VAL A 944 -25.91 16.61 -16.99
C VAL A 944 -25.71 17.75 -16.01
N VAL A 945 -24.49 18.28 -15.92
CA VAL A 945 -24.19 19.42 -15.05
C VAL A 945 -24.76 20.74 -15.57
N ASN A 946 -24.81 20.93 -16.89
CA ASN A 946 -25.43 22.13 -17.49
C ASN A 946 -26.96 22.07 -17.52
N GLY A 947 -27.54 20.86 -17.51
CA GLY A 947 -28.98 20.63 -17.47
C GLY A 947 -29.59 20.59 -16.06
N ALA A 948 -28.76 20.40 -15.02
CA ALA A 948 -29.15 20.31 -13.61
C ALA A 948 -29.28 21.68 -12.90
#